data_AF-A0A937NC90-F1
#
_entry.id   AF-A0A937NC90-F1
#
_cell.length_a   1.000
_cell.length_b   1.000
_cell.length_c   1.000
_cell.angle_alpha   90.00
_cell.angle_beta   90.00
_cell.angle_gamma   90.00
#
_symmetry.space_group_name_H-M   'P 1'
#
loop_
_entity.id
_entity.type
_entity.pdbx_description
1 polymer ?
#
loop_
_entity_poly.entity_id
_entity_poly.type
_entity_poly.pdbx_seq_one_letter_code
_entity_poly.pdbx_strand_id
1 'polypeptide(L)'
;MRSISLSIIPATLVILFADLALAAQWRFDCGKADSPVAEGYSRLRSDDSYDASRKYGWVSGDARSVDFGDHENRTVLNGDAVQSVGDLAFRADVPNGIYRVRLTLGDLTKALGSVDVYVNDKLVGEHVAAWTPGSYRGFDQGPAGWWVTVRATVEVTSGVVRITMKKNQSFYDEQLAEQKTWETPFARWYHRKPVRTEPPYSFINYPFAGNSVMSIEILPHEPGPVTGDSDHLKLVDEIDSPALKDAIEKYNQQDLAGAVEAVNRVNEPEAQVAKAVVSLWLCGRLEVEKERTMVPEAARILRRYVPRHPEETQLGEILSDTEVFLKGWKIHTQRGLPETNHFIENNKAIGWWWTIQKDSPLYWKTRLHIGRAGHMLTPYFPCIGTVGEIFRHLEKKFPDNRFVKYRLHGPGIFHRDVPGDFGDWEPCGDGTDFYDWVMVDYEAKTKGAPPWVQSLYPAYAWLVDLSEWWIKFRQTPDGGVGGGTGDDVEIVGLYGYMGYTSRGVSELCVRGTHNLVDGVWHSGAVDRERGFCKPMADAEHSAEWTGNTLGMMVQIDYGNPTWIERSMKTAVLMRDLWTGINDQERRQFKANFFGATQIGSGDRANDSWINYRAVRPAHAVLWYNQNPTIGELFVEMAENWLAAAMSTDRGKPKGVIPSQVSWPDVTLGGTNSPNWWTASHSRGTVNYDFIHQQYKEYIHQLLITGYQQTGDAKFLEPIELEYDLAVQHGFAPNPLETPRGRRGPQIGPGAGRPGSEKWVAANLQGVEKWFEAKRMLEGRKGKIAPIRTKEEIIAQANHVNFNLKNRWPIMTTEAGPTDRVAFHGIVDPFCIYTGGGMGGPLLRAAVTYENTTKDFAAAVMAADSQGLRILYYSLADDTCKIGIVPWELESGGTYDLRLGIDQNDDDRTDAVVDEQSFVFPQPGSVVYVNVEPRTAYIIEIEQTQRGRKPGVAPDPGISAADIDYDNGKLLVQVHNVGSLPVESVAVEAYAGDPDDGGTLIGKAVIESIEAPNDLKPRIQTASIDWSLPKSGCDVHVLIDPNDTIKNEITTFNNQAHALLPKKEKPKPRQLIKPEEMINAGGRGRRR
;
A
#
# COMPACT_ATOMS: atom_id res chain seq x y z
N MET A 1 -49.72 -34.09 75.16
CA MET A 1 -49.33 -35.06 76.21
C MET A 1 -48.10 -35.82 75.74
N ARG A 2 -47.06 -35.89 76.59
CA ARG A 2 -45.95 -36.89 76.68
C ARG A 2 -45.15 -37.20 75.39
N SER A 3 -43.92 -36.68 75.28
CA SER A 3 -42.61 -37.34 75.58
C SER A 3 -42.27 -38.51 74.65
N ILE A 4 -41.13 -38.52 73.94
CA ILE A 4 -39.81 -38.96 74.45
C ILE A 4 -38.65 -38.26 73.72
N SER A 5 -37.56 -38.04 74.46
CA SER A 5 -36.28 -37.44 74.08
C SER A 5 -35.27 -38.41 73.44
N LEU A 6 -34.51 -37.86 72.48
CA LEU A 6 -33.10 -38.02 72.08
C LEU A 6 -32.30 -39.31 72.38
N SER A 7 -31.57 -39.75 71.35
CA SER A 7 -30.09 -39.85 71.41
C SER A 7 -29.46 -39.62 70.03
N ILE A 8 -28.37 -38.86 70.03
CA ILE A 8 -27.57 -38.31 68.92
C ILE A 8 -26.50 -39.32 68.48
N ILE A 9 -26.23 -39.42 67.16
CA ILE A 9 -24.91 -39.75 66.57
C ILE A 9 -24.70 -38.83 65.34
N PRO A 10 -23.49 -38.28 65.08
CA PRO A 10 -23.30 -36.94 64.53
C PRO A 10 -23.07 -36.85 63.01
N ALA A 11 -23.26 -35.61 62.53
CA ALA A 11 -23.09 -35.09 61.18
C ALA A 11 -21.67 -35.20 60.60
N THR A 12 -21.15 -36.41 60.40
CA THR A 12 -19.78 -36.63 59.87
C THR A 12 -19.70 -37.53 58.63
N LEU A 13 -20.84 -37.88 58.00
CA LEU A 13 -20.83 -38.82 56.86
C LEU A 13 -21.37 -38.26 55.54
N VAL A 14 -21.81 -36.99 55.50
CA VAL A 14 -22.34 -36.34 54.28
C VAL A 14 -21.44 -35.21 53.78
N ILE A 15 -20.43 -34.80 54.55
CA ILE A 15 -19.47 -33.74 54.17
C ILE A 15 -18.20 -34.32 53.50
N LEU A 16 -17.99 -35.64 53.52
CA LEU A 16 -16.78 -36.28 52.96
C LEU A 16 -16.88 -36.72 51.50
N PHE A 17 -18.02 -36.53 50.81
CA PHE A 17 -18.16 -36.80 49.37
C PHE A 17 -18.29 -35.54 48.51
N ALA A 18 -18.55 -34.37 49.11
CA ALA A 18 -18.62 -33.11 48.38
C ALA A 18 -17.25 -32.42 48.19
N ASP A 19 -16.25 -32.75 49.04
CA ASP A 19 -14.87 -32.23 48.94
C ASP A 19 -13.92 -33.14 48.12
N LEU A 20 -14.42 -34.23 47.54
CA LEU A 20 -13.60 -35.22 46.80
C LEU A 20 -13.95 -35.34 45.30
N ALA A 21 -14.81 -34.45 44.78
CA ALA A 21 -15.19 -34.41 43.37
C ALA A 21 -15.07 -32.99 42.76
N LEU A 22 -14.22 -32.12 43.31
CA LEU A 22 -13.47 -31.21 42.45
C LEU A 22 -12.56 -32.13 41.62
N ALA A 23 -13.04 -32.53 40.44
CA ALA A 23 -12.34 -33.47 39.60
C ALA A 23 -10.90 -32.97 39.38
N ALA A 24 -9.93 -33.69 39.93
CA ALA A 24 -8.54 -33.26 39.97
C ALA A 24 -8.08 -32.93 38.54
N GLN A 25 -7.63 -31.71 38.31
CA GLN A 25 -7.07 -31.28 37.03
C GLN A 25 -5.57 -31.53 37.09
N TRP A 26 -5.00 -32.20 36.09
CA TRP A 26 -3.56 -32.37 35.98
C TRP A 26 -3.03 -31.39 34.96
N ARG A 27 -2.38 -30.33 35.43
CA ARG A 27 -1.78 -29.28 34.59
C ARG A 27 -0.29 -29.24 34.88
N PHE A 28 0.52 -29.47 33.85
CA PHE A 28 1.97 -29.57 33.94
C PHE A 28 2.63 -28.50 33.08
N ASP A 29 3.46 -27.69 33.73
CA ASP A 29 4.33 -26.69 33.11
C ASP A 29 5.71 -27.31 32.92
N CYS A 30 6.11 -27.53 31.67
CA CYS A 30 7.27 -28.35 31.32
C CYS A 30 8.50 -27.46 31.13
N GLY A 31 9.49 -27.57 32.01
CA GLY A 31 10.47 -26.51 32.08
C GLY A 31 11.69 -26.77 32.95
N LYS A 32 12.55 -25.75 33.10
CA LYS A 32 13.69 -25.81 34.01
C LYS A 32 13.22 -25.74 35.47
N ALA A 33 14.11 -26.09 36.41
CA ALA A 33 13.79 -26.08 37.84
C ALA A 33 13.60 -24.66 38.40
N ASP A 34 14.27 -23.67 37.80
CA ASP A 34 14.37 -22.28 38.23
C ASP A 34 13.46 -21.31 37.44
N SER A 35 12.82 -21.76 36.35
CA SER A 35 11.84 -20.95 35.62
C SER A 35 10.59 -20.64 36.47
N PRO A 36 9.87 -19.53 36.24
CA PRO A 36 8.53 -19.35 36.80
C PRO A 36 7.58 -20.51 36.40
N VAL A 37 6.58 -20.81 37.24
CA VAL A 37 5.54 -21.80 36.94
C VAL A 37 4.22 -21.07 36.76
N ALA A 38 3.48 -21.40 35.70
CA ALA A 38 2.19 -20.79 35.41
C ALA A 38 1.19 -21.04 36.56
N GLU A 39 0.34 -20.05 36.84
CA GLU A 39 -0.66 -20.15 37.90
C GLU A 39 -1.59 -21.36 37.66
N GLY A 40 -1.75 -22.22 38.67
CA GLY A 40 -2.55 -23.44 38.56
C GLY A 40 -1.84 -24.63 37.89
N TYR A 41 -0.55 -24.54 37.55
CA TYR A 41 0.25 -25.63 36.99
C TYR A 41 1.24 -26.19 38.02
N SER A 42 1.56 -27.47 37.87
CA SER A 42 2.67 -28.14 38.56
C SER A 42 3.88 -28.20 37.64
N ARG A 43 5.07 -27.96 38.17
CA ARG A 43 6.30 -28.09 37.37
C ARG A 43 6.53 -29.55 36.97
N LEU A 44 6.88 -29.79 35.71
CA LEU A 44 7.38 -31.05 35.16
C LEU A 44 8.78 -30.83 34.56
N ARG A 45 9.81 -31.33 35.24
CA ARG A 45 11.20 -31.19 34.81
C ARG A 45 11.61 -32.34 33.89
N SER A 46 12.73 -32.17 33.19
CA SER A 46 13.29 -33.25 32.37
C SER A 46 13.74 -34.49 33.16
N ASP A 47 14.08 -34.34 34.45
CA ASP A 47 14.50 -35.43 35.32
C ASP A 47 13.35 -36.12 36.08
N ASP A 48 12.11 -35.67 35.86
CA ASP A 48 10.91 -36.24 36.47
C ASP A 48 10.46 -37.53 35.76
N SER A 49 11.25 -38.59 35.93
CA SER A 49 10.85 -39.94 35.52
C SER A 49 9.56 -40.36 36.22
N TYR A 50 8.73 -41.16 35.54
CA TYR A 50 7.49 -41.67 36.11
C TYR A 50 7.76 -42.37 37.44
N ASP A 51 7.05 -41.90 38.47
CA ASP A 51 7.13 -42.43 39.82
C ASP A 51 5.72 -42.79 40.30
N ALA A 52 5.56 -44.03 40.79
CA ALA A 52 4.25 -44.54 41.19
C ALA A 52 3.64 -43.82 42.40
N SER A 53 4.47 -43.18 43.25
CA SER A 53 3.99 -42.38 44.38
C SER A 53 3.51 -41.00 43.93
N ARG A 54 4.20 -40.41 42.94
CA ARG A 54 3.85 -39.14 42.30
C ARG A 54 2.71 -39.27 41.29
N LYS A 55 2.53 -40.47 40.72
CA LYS A 55 1.51 -40.84 39.72
C LYS A 55 1.67 -40.19 38.35
N TYR A 56 2.76 -39.48 38.09
CA TYR A 56 3.06 -38.93 36.78
C TYR A 56 4.58 -38.84 36.52
N GLY A 57 4.96 -38.72 35.25
CA GLY A 57 6.33 -38.43 34.82
C GLY A 57 6.67 -38.99 33.44
N TRP A 58 7.91 -38.77 33.01
CA TRP A 58 8.45 -39.26 31.74
C TRP A 58 8.73 -40.77 31.81
N VAL A 59 8.32 -41.51 30.78
CA VAL A 59 8.47 -42.98 30.71
C VAL A 59 9.58 -43.39 29.74
N SER A 60 9.87 -42.55 28.75
CA SER A 60 10.96 -42.76 27.78
C SER A 60 11.36 -41.46 27.10
N GLY A 61 12.61 -41.36 26.67
CA GLY A 61 13.18 -40.21 25.95
C GLY A 61 14.45 -39.66 26.63
N ASP A 62 15.31 -38.97 25.88
CA ASP A 62 16.46 -38.22 26.43
C ASP A 62 16.03 -36.78 26.72
N ALA A 63 15.23 -36.63 27.79
CA ALA A 63 14.59 -35.37 28.15
C ALA A 63 15.60 -34.34 28.67
N ARG A 64 15.49 -33.08 28.22
CA ARG A 64 16.30 -31.94 28.67
C ARG A 64 15.46 -30.67 28.77
N SER A 65 15.52 -29.98 29.91
CA SER A 65 14.82 -28.71 30.09
C SER A 65 15.58 -27.54 29.45
N VAL A 66 14.87 -26.67 28.74
CA VAL A 66 15.40 -25.50 28.02
C VAL A 66 14.56 -24.27 28.33
N ASP A 67 15.18 -23.11 28.54
CA ASP A 67 14.51 -21.79 28.56
C ASP A 67 14.86 -21.07 27.27
N PHE A 68 13.87 -20.47 26.62
CA PHE A 68 14.03 -19.87 25.29
C PHE A 68 14.54 -18.43 25.30
N GLY A 69 14.64 -17.75 26.45
CA GLY A 69 14.96 -16.33 26.52
C GLY A 69 13.77 -15.43 26.15
N ASP A 70 14.00 -14.13 26.02
CA ASP A 70 12.93 -13.16 25.75
C ASP A 70 12.49 -13.20 24.28
N HIS A 71 11.19 -13.41 24.06
CA HIS A 71 10.54 -13.45 22.74
C HIS A 71 9.20 -12.71 22.79
N GLU A 72 8.75 -12.18 21.65
CA GLU A 72 7.55 -11.33 21.54
C GLU A 72 6.28 -12.00 22.09
N ASN A 73 6.08 -13.29 21.79
CA ASN A 73 4.91 -14.05 22.25
C ASN A 73 5.18 -14.92 23.50
N ARG A 74 6.25 -14.64 24.25
CA ARG A 74 6.56 -15.35 25.50
C ARG A 74 5.48 -15.09 26.56
N THR A 75 5.11 -16.16 27.23
CA THR A 75 4.27 -16.25 28.42
C THR A 75 5.00 -17.12 29.43
N VAL A 76 4.45 -17.25 30.65
CA VAL A 76 5.03 -18.19 31.63
C VAL A 76 4.97 -19.63 31.10
N LEU A 77 3.87 -20.03 30.44
CA LEU A 77 3.60 -21.42 30.04
C LEU A 77 4.32 -21.87 28.75
N ASN A 78 4.88 -20.95 27.97
CA ASN A 78 5.61 -21.26 26.72
C ASN A 78 7.05 -20.69 26.71
N GLY A 79 7.52 -20.15 27.84
CA GLY A 79 8.86 -19.56 27.95
C GLY A 79 9.97 -20.60 28.04
N ASP A 80 9.62 -21.83 28.41
CA ASP A 80 10.49 -22.98 28.52
C ASP A 80 9.79 -24.26 28.04
N ALA A 81 10.58 -25.33 27.93
CA ALA A 81 10.11 -26.64 27.49
C ALA A 81 10.98 -27.77 28.04
N VAL A 82 10.44 -28.99 27.98
CA VAL A 82 11.21 -30.25 28.01
C VAL A 82 11.39 -30.76 26.58
N GLN A 83 12.64 -30.90 26.15
CA GLN A 83 13.02 -31.32 24.80
C GLN A 83 13.60 -32.74 24.76
N SER A 84 13.47 -33.44 23.64
CA SER A 84 14.12 -34.74 23.37
C SER A 84 14.51 -34.83 21.90
N VAL A 85 15.71 -35.32 21.59
CA VAL A 85 16.18 -35.49 20.19
C VAL A 85 15.57 -36.71 19.48
N GLY A 86 14.83 -37.54 20.20
CA GLY A 86 14.08 -38.68 19.68
C GLY A 86 12.68 -38.75 20.31
N ASP A 87 12.04 -39.91 20.23
CA ASP A 87 10.72 -40.13 20.82
C ASP A 87 10.69 -39.76 22.31
N LEU A 88 9.54 -39.24 22.77
CA LEU A 88 9.33 -38.83 24.15
C LEU A 88 7.96 -39.36 24.61
N ALA A 89 7.87 -39.87 25.83
CA ALA A 89 6.61 -40.37 26.37
C ALA A 89 6.36 -39.91 27.79
N PHE A 90 5.14 -39.47 28.06
CA PHE A 90 4.64 -39.04 29.35
C PHE A 90 3.52 -39.96 29.82
N ARG A 91 3.44 -40.19 31.13
CA ARG A 91 2.35 -40.93 31.76
C ARG A 91 1.80 -40.15 32.95
N ALA A 92 0.48 -40.18 33.11
CA ALA A 92 -0.21 -39.82 34.34
C ALA A 92 -1.26 -40.89 34.70
N ASP A 93 -1.31 -41.27 35.96
CA ASP A 93 -2.37 -42.12 36.49
C ASP A 93 -3.54 -41.24 36.93
N VAL A 94 -4.70 -41.43 36.29
CA VAL A 94 -5.92 -40.64 36.48
C VAL A 94 -7.10 -41.58 36.74
N PRO A 95 -8.12 -41.19 37.52
CA PRO A 95 -9.34 -41.99 37.65
C PRO A 95 -9.99 -42.27 36.30
N ASN A 96 -10.75 -43.35 36.20
CA ASN A 96 -11.55 -43.61 35.00
C ASN A 96 -12.56 -42.48 34.77
N GLY A 97 -12.73 -42.07 33.52
CA GLY A 97 -13.56 -40.92 33.15
C GLY A 97 -13.24 -40.41 31.76
N ILE A 98 -13.94 -39.36 31.34
CA ILE A 98 -13.70 -38.70 30.05
C ILE A 98 -12.85 -37.45 30.30
N TYR A 99 -11.71 -37.39 29.64
CA TYR A 99 -10.76 -36.30 29.79
C TYR A 99 -10.47 -35.62 28.47
N ARG A 100 -10.22 -34.32 28.57
CA ARG A 100 -9.64 -33.48 27.55
C ARG A 100 -8.14 -33.42 27.79
N VAL A 101 -7.37 -34.05 26.90
CA VAL A 101 -5.91 -34.04 26.93
C VAL A 101 -5.41 -32.96 25.99
N ARG A 102 -4.59 -32.03 26.48
CA ARG A 102 -3.93 -30.98 25.71
C ARG A 102 -2.42 -31.03 25.87
N LEU A 103 -1.73 -30.82 24.76
CA LEU A 103 -0.28 -30.80 24.67
C LEU A 103 0.13 -29.54 23.92
N THR A 104 0.92 -28.67 24.55
CA THR A 104 1.52 -27.52 23.87
C THR A 104 2.93 -27.88 23.45
N LEU A 105 3.18 -27.86 22.13
CA LEU A 105 4.47 -28.14 21.53
C LEU A 105 5.03 -26.87 20.92
N GLY A 106 6.33 -26.63 21.09
CA GLY A 106 6.98 -25.49 20.46
C GLY A 106 8.41 -25.26 20.88
N ASP A 107 9.08 -24.41 20.13
CA ASP A 107 10.40 -23.86 20.44
C ASP A 107 10.40 -22.41 19.96
N LEU A 108 10.60 -21.45 20.87
CA LEU A 108 10.52 -20.04 20.49
C LEU A 108 11.76 -19.58 19.69
N THR A 109 12.81 -20.40 19.62
CA THR A 109 14.08 -20.08 18.94
C THR A 109 14.17 -20.67 17.53
N LYS A 110 13.37 -21.69 17.22
CA LYS A 110 13.39 -22.38 15.91
C LYS A 110 12.08 -23.10 15.63
N ALA A 111 11.84 -23.35 14.35
CA ALA A 111 10.72 -24.18 13.90
C ALA A 111 10.90 -25.65 14.31
N LEU A 112 9.78 -26.33 14.58
CA LEU A 112 9.72 -27.76 14.88
C LEU A 112 8.60 -28.41 14.07
N GLY A 113 8.84 -29.61 13.53
CA GLY A 113 7.85 -30.31 12.70
C GLY A 113 8.05 -31.82 12.71
N SER A 114 7.24 -32.51 11.91
CA SER A 114 7.33 -33.97 11.74
C SER A 114 7.12 -34.76 13.05
N VAL A 115 6.22 -34.29 13.93
CA VAL A 115 5.89 -34.95 15.19
C VAL A 115 4.52 -35.62 15.11
N ASP A 116 4.45 -36.91 15.39
CA ASP A 116 3.18 -37.60 15.61
C ASP A 116 2.90 -37.70 17.10
N VAL A 117 1.68 -37.36 17.50
CA VAL A 117 1.22 -37.37 18.88
C VAL A 117 0.17 -38.47 19.05
N TYR A 118 0.44 -39.37 19.98
CA TYR A 118 -0.46 -40.44 20.38
C TYR A 118 -0.94 -40.21 21.81
N VAL A 119 -2.22 -40.46 22.08
CA VAL A 119 -2.76 -40.55 23.43
C VAL A 119 -3.43 -41.91 23.59
N ASN A 120 -2.97 -42.69 24.58
CA ASN A 120 -3.38 -44.08 24.78
C ASN A 120 -3.34 -44.90 23.47
N ASP A 121 -2.21 -44.82 22.77
CA ASP A 121 -1.91 -45.49 21.48
C ASP A 121 -2.79 -45.07 20.29
N LYS A 122 -3.75 -44.16 20.49
CA LYS A 122 -4.51 -43.53 19.41
C LYS A 122 -3.75 -42.32 18.86
N LEU A 123 -3.53 -42.29 17.55
CA LEU A 123 -2.98 -41.11 16.87
C LEU A 123 -3.99 -39.96 16.98
N VAL A 124 -3.56 -38.84 17.58
CA VAL A 124 -4.39 -37.64 17.79
C VAL A 124 -3.86 -36.40 17.07
N GLY A 125 -2.58 -36.40 16.69
CA GLY A 125 -1.98 -35.40 15.83
C GLY A 125 -0.94 -36.06 14.94
N GLU A 126 -0.98 -35.79 13.65
CA GLU A 126 -0.05 -36.35 12.65
C GLU A 126 0.69 -35.18 11.99
N HIS A 127 2.01 -35.33 11.82
CA HIS A 127 2.88 -34.29 11.26
C HIS A 127 2.72 -32.92 11.94
N VAL A 128 2.58 -32.91 13.26
CA VAL A 128 2.41 -31.71 14.05
C VAL A 128 3.65 -30.82 13.92
N ALA A 129 3.40 -29.52 13.72
CA ALA A 129 4.44 -28.52 13.50
C ALA A 129 4.15 -27.26 14.33
N ALA A 130 5.16 -26.84 15.09
CA ALA A 130 5.19 -25.56 15.77
C ALA A 130 6.05 -24.61 14.93
N TRP A 131 5.39 -23.92 14.00
CA TRP A 131 6.01 -22.96 13.11
C TRP A 131 4.97 -22.05 12.44
N THR A 132 5.39 -20.84 12.06
CA THR A 132 4.62 -19.91 11.23
C THR A 132 5.48 -19.37 10.09
N PRO A 133 4.88 -18.94 8.97
CA PRO A 133 5.61 -18.31 7.87
C PRO A 133 6.61 -17.24 8.36
N GLY A 134 7.78 -17.16 7.72
CA GLY A 134 8.74 -16.05 7.89
C GLY A 134 8.63 -15.08 6.72
N SER A 135 9.33 -13.93 6.73
CA SER A 135 9.36 -13.03 5.56
C SER A 135 10.56 -13.30 4.64
N TYR A 136 10.33 -13.27 3.33
CA TYR A 136 11.34 -13.52 2.28
C TYR A 136 12.59 -12.59 2.33
N ARG A 137 12.48 -11.38 2.89
CA ARG A 137 13.57 -10.39 2.93
C ARG A 137 14.36 -10.37 4.24
N GLY A 138 14.08 -11.29 5.17
CA GLY A 138 14.74 -11.26 6.47
C GLY A 138 14.34 -10.04 7.32
N PHE A 139 13.18 -9.44 7.05
CA PHE A 139 12.61 -8.42 7.94
C PHE A 139 12.22 -9.00 9.30
N ASP A 140 12.04 -10.31 9.36
CA ASP A 140 11.69 -11.07 10.56
C ASP A 140 12.69 -12.24 10.70
N GLN A 141 13.95 -11.91 10.98
CA GLN A 141 15.00 -12.89 11.30
C GLN A 141 14.94 -13.33 12.77
N GLY A 142 14.17 -12.60 13.60
CA GLY A 142 13.85 -13.03 14.96
C GLY A 142 12.62 -13.95 14.91
N PRO A 143 12.67 -15.18 15.42
CA PRO A 143 11.44 -15.93 15.62
C PRO A 143 10.59 -15.15 16.65
N ALA A 144 9.43 -14.66 16.22
CA ALA A 144 8.40 -14.17 17.14
C ALA A 144 7.95 -15.26 18.15
N GLY A 145 8.41 -16.50 17.94
CA GLY A 145 8.24 -17.65 18.80
C GLY A 145 6.82 -18.17 18.73
N TRP A 146 6.63 -19.37 18.20
CA TRP A 146 5.30 -19.93 17.97
C TRP A 146 5.19 -21.36 18.48
N TRP A 147 3.99 -21.72 18.89
CA TRP A 147 3.65 -23.04 19.40
C TRP A 147 2.44 -23.58 18.67
N VAL A 148 2.20 -24.87 18.85
CA VAL A 148 0.99 -25.55 18.42
C VAL A 148 0.43 -26.33 19.60
N THR A 149 -0.88 -26.28 19.76
CA THR A 149 -1.58 -27.13 20.73
C THR A 149 -2.10 -28.36 19.99
N VAL A 150 -2.02 -29.54 20.60
CA VAL A 150 -2.72 -30.74 20.17
C VAL A 150 -3.72 -31.08 21.25
N ARG A 151 -5.00 -31.25 20.91
CA ARG A 151 -6.05 -31.58 21.88
C ARG A 151 -6.91 -32.74 21.43
N ALA A 152 -7.27 -33.61 22.37
CA ALA A 152 -8.13 -34.76 22.12
C ALA A 152 -8.99 -35.09 23.33
N THR A 153 -10.23 -35.51 23.07
CA THR A 153 -11.10 -36.09 24.09
C THR A 153 -10.85 -37.60 24.16
N VAL A 154 -10.57 -38.10 25.36
CA VAL A 154 -10.14 -39.48 25.61
C VAL A 154 -10.96 -40.06 26.76
N GLU A 155 -11.56 -41.22 26.52
CA GLU A 155 -12.16 -42.03 27.56
C GLU A 155 -11.06 -42.89 28.22
N VAL A 156 -10.89 -42.74 29.53
CA VAL A 156 -9.93 -43.48 30.32
C VAL A 156 -10.66 -44.58 31.09
N THR A 157 -10.37 -45.83 30.75
CA THR A 157 -10.91 -47.03 31.41
C THR A 157 -9.85 -47.84 32.17
N SER A 158 -8.58 -47.57 31.88
CA SER A 158 -7.40 -48.26 32.43
C SER A 158 -6.77 -47.53 33.62
N GLY A 159 -7.33 -46.40 34.04
CA GLY A 159 -6.76 -45.53 35.07
C GLY A 159 -5.49 -44.78 34.65
N VAL A 160 -5.18 -44.72 33.36
CA VAL A 160 -3.92 -44.16 32.84
C VAL A 160 -4.15 -43.34 31.57
N VAL A 161 -3.48 -42.18 31.50
CA VAL A 161 -3.24 -41.44 30.26
C VAL A 161 -1.75 -41.53 29.91
N ARG A 162 -1.46 -42.04 28.72
CA ARG A 162 -0.12 -42.10 28.13
C ARG A 162 -0.07 -41.23 26.88
N ILE A 163 0.85 -40.29 26.85
CA ILE A 163 1.09 -39.41 25.71
C ILE A 163 2.44 -39.79 25.11
N THR A 164 2.49 -40.14 23.83
CA THR A 164 3.72 -40.48 23.11
C THR A 164 3.91 -39.55 21.93
N MET A 165 5.07 -38.92 21.82
CA MET A 165 5.45 -38.10 20.67
C MET A 165 6.55 -38.82 19.90
N LYS A 166 6.30 -39.09 18.62
CA LYS A 166 7.18 -39.87 17.76
C LYS A 166 7.70 -39.05 16.59
N LYS A 167 8.93 -39.36 16.17
CA LYS A 167 9.50 -38.84 14.93
C LYS A 167 8.75 -39.39 13.70
N ASN A 168 8.31 -38.51 12.81
CA ASN A 168 7.75 -38.85 11.50
C ASN A 168 8.38 -38.00 10.38
N GLN A 169 9.59 -38.39 9.97
CA GLN A 169 10.39 -37.68 8.96
C GLN A 169 9.93 -37.95 7.51
N SER A 170 9.30 -39.09 7.25
CA SER A 170 8.97 -39.53 5.88
C SER A 170 8.09 -38.54 5.14
N PHE A 171 7.11 -37.93 5.81
CA PHE A 171 6.24 -36.92 5.18
C PHE A 171 6.99 -35.68 4.73
N TYR A 172 7.91 -35.18 5.56
CA TYR A 172 8.76 -34.06 5.16
C TYR A 172 9.59 -34.42 3.92
N ASP A 173 10.16 -35.64 3.90
CA ASP A 173 11.00 -36.10 2.81
C ASP A 173 10.21 -36.26 1.49
N GLU A 174 8.97 -36.76 1.57
CA GLU A 174 8.04 -36.86 0.43
C GLU A 174 7.68 -35.48 -0.13
N GLN A 175 7.27 -34.56 0.74
CA GLN A 175 6.94 -33.19 0.33
C GLN A 175 8.15 -32.46 -0.26
N LEU A 176 9.35 -32.67 0.32
CA LEU A 176 10.59 -32.11 -0.21
C LEU A 176 10.93 -32.66 -1.59
N ALA A 177 10.64 -33.95 -1.84
CA ALA A 177 10.84 -34.57 -3.14
C ALA A 177 9.88 -33.99 -4.19
N GLU A 178 8.60 -33.80 -3.84
CA GLU A 178 7.62 -33.16 -4.73
C GLU A 178 8.04 -31.72 -5.07
N GLN A 179 8.40 -30.91 -4.07
CA GLN A 179 8.79 -29.52 -4.27
C GLN A 179 9.95 -29.34 -5.25
N LYS A 180 10.93 -30.26 -5.25
CA LYS A 180 12.07 -30.22 -6.17
C LYS A 180 11.67 -30.34 -7.65
N THR A 181 10.46 -30.79 -7.95
CA THR A 181 9.93 -30.95 -9.31
C THR A 181 9.19 -29.72 -9.84
N TRP A 182 8.98 -28.69 -9.02
CA TRP A 182 8.17 -27.54 -9.37
C TRP A 182 8.89 -26.55 -10.31
N GLU A 183 8.35 -26.33 -11.51
CA GLU A 183 8.88 -25.37 -12.49
C GLU A 183 8.09 -24.03 -12.52
N THR A 184 7.90 -23.37 -11.37
CA THR A 184 7.15 -22.10 -11.35
C THR A 184 8.02 -20.90 -11.79
N PRO A 185 7.44 -19.80 -12.31
CA PRO A 185 8.16 -18.56 -12.59
C PRO A 185 8.94 -18.01 -11.38
N PHE A 186 8.41 -18.24 -10.18
CA PHE A 186 9.06 -17.85 -8.93
C PHE A 186 10.12 -18.86 -8.47
N ALA A 187 9.96 -20.16 -8.71
CA ALA A 187 11.00 -21.17 -8.40
C ALA A 187 12.34 -20.79 -9.04
N ARG A 188 12.34 -20.36 -10.31
CA ARG A 188 13.53 -19.83 -10.98
C ARG A 188 14.14 -18.59 -10.31
N TRP A 189 13.33 -17.74 -9.71
CA TRP A 189 13.79 -16.56 -8.96
C TRP A 189 14.33 -16.93 -7.57
N TYR A 190 13.69 -17.89 -6.88
CA TYR A 190 14.14 -18.46 -5.61
C TYR A 190 15.47 -19.21 -5.75
N HIS A 191 15.67 -19.99 -6.82
CA HIS A 191 16.93 -20.70 -7.10
C HIS A 191 18.07 -19.77 -7.55
N ARG A 192 17.77 -18.54 -8.02
CA ARG A 192 18.78 -17.57 -8.51
C ARG A 192 19.29 -16.61 -7.44
N LYS A 193 18.61 -16.46 -6.29
CA LYS A 193 19.01 -15.53 -5.22
C LYS A 193 19.63 -16.33 -4.04
N PRO A 194 20.86 -16.00 -3.57
CA PRO A 194 21.56 -16.71 -2.49
C PRO A 194 20.93 -16.65 -1.08
N VAL A 195 19.60 -16.57 -0.91
CA VAL A 195 18.99 -16.34 0.42
C VAL A 195 18.91 -17.63 1.24
N ARG A 196 18.81 -18.81 0.63
CA ARG A 196 19.11 -20.12 1.25
C ARG A 196 19.57 -21.09 0.17
N THR A 197 20.81 -21.56 0.26
CA THR A 197 21.36 -22.57 -0.67
C THR A 197 21.07 -24.01 -0.24
N GLU A 198 20.46 -24.19 0.94
CA GLU A 198 20.15 -25.49 1.52
C GLU A 198 18.69 -25.54 2.05
N PRO A 199 17.99 -26.68 1.91
CA PRO A 199 16.65 -26.89 2.49
C PRO A 199 16.58 -26.70 4.02
N PRO A 200 15.38 -26.48 4.60
CA PRO A 200 14.08 -26.39 3.95
C PRO A 200 13.86 -25.09 3.18
N TYR A 201 13.35 -25.24 1.96
CA TYR A 201 12.78 -24.16 1.14
C TYR A 201 11.33 -23.89 1.57
N SER A 202 11.10 -23.45 2.80
CA SER A 202 9.88 -22.76 3.30
C SER A 202 8.48 -23.35 3.04
N PHE A 203 8.34 -24.44 2.28
CA PHE A 203 7.13 -24.85 1.58
C PHE A 203 6.58 -26.20 2.07
N ILE A 204 7.38 -26.91 2.85
CA ILE A 204 7.05 -28.22 3.40
C ILE A 204 6.94 -28.05 4.91
N ASN A 205 6.37 -29.04 5.59
CA ASN A 205 6.43 -29.13 7.06
C ASN A 205 7.89 -28.97 7.54
N TYR A 206 8.17 -28.91 8.84
CA TYR A 206 9.54 -28.83 9.32
C TYR A 206 10.14 -30.23 9.46
N PRO A 207 11.44 -30.42 9.13
CA PRO A 207 12.07 -31.69 9.41
C PRO A 207 12.04 -31.92 10.92
N PHE A 208 12.10 -33.19 11.32
CA PHE A 208 12.11 -33.52 12.73
C PHE A 208 13.38 -32.97 13.39
N ALA A 209 13.20 -31.99 14.26
CA ALA A 209 14.27 -31.32 15.01
C ALA A 209 14.33 -31.76 16.48
N GLY A 210 13.55 -32.78 16.85
CA GLY A 210 13.29 -33.22 18.22
C GLY A 210 11.84 -32.96 18.63
N ASN A 211 11.46 -33.50 19.79
CA ASN A 211 10.25 -33.13 20.51
C ASN A 211 10.54 -31.95 21.45
N SER A 212 9.62 -31.01 21.59
CA SER A 212 9.72 -29.88 22.52
C SER A 212 8.36 -29.61 23.13
N VAL A 213 8.19 -29.98 24.40
CA VAL A 213 6.92 -29.93 25.14
C VAL A 213 6.95 -28.78 26.13
N MET A 214 6.05 -27.81 25.95
CA MET A 214 5.90 -26.64 26.82
C MET A 214 4.91 -26.91 27.95
N SER A 215 3.78 -27.57 27.66
CA SER A 215 2.80 -27.91 28.69
C SER A 215 2.00 -29.18 28.37
N ILE A 216 1.54 -29.86 29.42
CA ILE A 216 0.62 -31.00 29.34
C ILE A 216 -0.57 -30.75 30.26
N GLU A 217 -1.77 -30.91 29.76
CA GLU A 217 -3.00 -30.79 30.56
C GLU A 217 -3.90 -32.01 30.34
N ILE A 218 -4.40 -32.56 31.43
CA ILE A 218 -5.41 -33.62 31.45
C ILE A 218 -6.54 -33.09 32.32
N LEU A 219 -7.61 -32.66 31.67
CA LEU A 219 -8.73 -32.00 32.32
C LEU A 219 -9.97 -32.87 32.20
N PRO A 220 -10.80 -33.00 33.25
CA PRO A 220 -12.14 -33.57 33.11
C PRO A 220 -12.88 -32.85 31.97
N HIS A 221 -13.50 -33.63 31.08
CA HIS A 221 -14.22 -33.07 29.95
C HIS A 221 -15.71 -33.03 30.23
N GLU A 222 -16.22 -31.83 30.48
CA GLU A 222 -17.65 -31.55 30.50
C GLU A 222 -18.03 -30.78 29.23
N PRO A 223 -19.09 -31.22 28.52
CA PRO A 223 -19.57 -30.50 27.35
C PRO A 223 -20.26 -29.19 27.78
N GLY A 224 -20.05 -28.11 27.04
CA GLY A 224 -20.78 -26.86 27.22
C GLY A 224 -22.26 -26.99 26.82
N PRO A 225 -23.08 -25.94 27.00
CA PRO A 225 -24.53 -26.00 26.79
C PRO A 225 -24.94 -26.34 25.34
N VAL A 226 -24.02 -26.17 24.39
CA VAL A 226 -24.20 -26.51 22.97
C VAL A 226 -23.01 -27.35 22.54
N THR A 227 -23.28 -28.51 21.97
CA THR A 227 -22.27 -29.39 21.36
C THR A 227 -22.58 -29.65 19.90
N GLY A 228 -21.59 -30.06 19.13
CA GLY A 228 -21.76 -30.29 17.71
C GLY A 228 -20.50 -30.04 16.92
N ASP A 229 -20.68 -29.86 15.63
CA ASP A 229 -19.65 -29.54 14.66
C ASP A 229 -20.11 -28.43 13.70
N SER A 230 -19.33 -28.24 12.64
CA SER A 230 -19.63 -27.24 11.61
C SER A 230 -20.94 -27.47 10.86
N ASP A 231 -21.57 -28.64 10.96
CA ASP A 231 -22.76 -29.00 10.18
C ASP A 231 -23.98 -29.29 11.08
N HIS A 232 -23.76 -29.71 12.32
CA HIS A 232 -24.83 -30.06 13.24
C HIS A 232 -24.57 -29.61 14.68
N LEU A 233 -25.54 -28.92 15.29
CA LEU A 233 -25.54 -28.47 16.68
C LEU A 233 -26.68 -29.11 17.47
N LYS A 234 -26.45 -29.34 18.76
CA LYS A 234 -27.45 -29.81 19.73
C LYS A 234 -27.26 -29.14 21.07
N LEU A 235 -28.37 -28.96 21.79
CA LEU A 235 -28.34 -28.60 23.21
C LEU A 235 -27.94 -29.82 24.03
N VAL A 236 -27.11 -29.60 25.05
CA VAL A 236 -26.75 -30.63 26.03
C VAL A 236 -27.86 -30.80 27.06
N ASP A 237 -28.37 -29.67 27.57
CA ASP A 237 -29.48 -29.60 28.51
C ASP A 237 -30.66 -28.82 27.92
N GLU A 238 -31.86 -29.04 28.45
CA GLU A 238 -33.03 -28.28 28.04
C GLU A 238 -32.93 -26.83 28.53
N ILE A 239 -32.96 -25.87 27.59
CA ILE A 239 -32.98 -24.43 27.86
C ILE A 239 -34.32 -23.86 27.37
N ASP A 240 -35.03 -23.14 28.22
CA ASP A 240 -36.31 -22.49 27.88
C ASP A 240 -36.09 -21.21 27.07
N SER A 241 -35.71 -21.37 25.81
CA SER A 241 -35.62 -20.27 24.84
C SER A 241 -36.09 -20.76 23.48
N PRO A 242 -37.34 -20.41 23.07
CA PRO A 242 -37.85 -20.76 21.75
C PRO A 242 -36.96 -20.23 20.62
N ALA A 243 -36.41 -19.02 20.78
CA ALA A 243 -35.52 -18.41 19.79
C ALA A 243 -34.18 -19.17 19.65
N LEU A 244 -33.64 -19.70 20.75
CA LEU A 244 -32.42 -20.52 20.72
C LEU A 244 -32.66 -21.87 20.04
N LYS A 245 -33.78 -22.53 20.37
CA LYS A 245 -34.20 -23.79 19.72
C LYS A 245 -34.38 -23.59 18.22
N ASP A 246 -35.05 -22.50 17.84
CA ASP A 246 -35.25 -22.08 16.44
C ASP A 246 -33.91 -21.81 15.72
N ALA A 247 -32.97 -21.14 16.37
CA ALA A 247 -31.65 -20.88 15.79
C ALA A 247 -30.85 -22.16 15.50
N ILE A 248 -30.87 -23.13 16.43
CA ILE A 248 -30.21 -24.43 16.27
C ILE A 248 -30.89 -25.27 15.19
N GLU A 249 -32.22 -25.28 15.16
CA GLU A 249 -32.98 -25.99 14.13
C GLU A 249 -32.66 -25.44 12.73
N LYS A 250 -32.69 -24.12 12.56
CA LYS A 250 -32.33 -23.46 11.29
C LYS A 250 -30.87 -23.71 10.89
N TYR A 251 -29.94 -23.65 11.84
CA TYR A 251 -28.53 -23.99 11.59
C TYR A 251 -28.41 -25.41 11.03
N ASN A 252 -29.06 -26.38 11.66
CA ASN A 252 -29.03 -27.79 11.25
C ASN A 252 -29.69 -28.01 9.88
N GLN A 253 -30.71 -27.22 9.54
CA GLN A 253 -31.36 -27.20 8.24
C GLN A 253 -30.56 -26.46 7.15
N GLN A 254 -29.39 -25.92 7.48
CA GLN A 254 -28.56 -25.06 6.62
C GLN A 254 -29.23 -23.71 6.24
N ASP A 255 -30.29 -23.29 6.94
CA ASP A 255 -30.84 -21.93 6.87
C ASP A 255 -30.01 -20.99 7.76
N LEU A 256 -28.80 -20.69 7.33
CA LEU A 256 -27.83 -19.92 8.12
C LEU A 256 -28.27 -18.46 8.31
N ALA A 257 -28.93 -17.85 7.31
CA ALA A 257 -29.45 -16.50 7.41
C ALA A 257 -30.58 -16.42 8.45
N GLY A 258 -31.55 -17.33 8.38
CA GLY A 258 -32.62 -17.42 9.38
C GLY A 258 -32.09 -17.79 10.78
N ALA A 259 -31.03 -18.61 10.86
CA ALA A 259 -30.37 -18.91 12.14
C ALA A 259 -29.71 -17.67 12.77
N VAL A 260 -29.09 -16.79 11.96
CA VAL A 260 -28.56 -15.50 12.43
C VAL A 260 -29.69 -14.60 12.93
N GLU A 261 -30.82 -14.53 12.24
CA GLU A 261 -31.98 -13.77 12.72
C GLU A 261 -32.52 -14.33 14.04
N ALA A 262 -32.66 -15.65 14.14
CA ALA A 262 -33.17 -16.34 15.32
C ALA A 262 -32.25 -16.16 16.55
N VAL A 263 -30.93 -16.34 16.39
CA VAL A 263 -29.98 -16.18 17.50
C VAL A 263 -29.96 -14.74 18.02
N ASN A 264 -30.17 -13.74 17.16
CA ASN A 264 -30.25 -12.33 17.56
C ASN A 264 -31.51 -12.01 18.39
N ARG A 265 -32.57 -12.82 18.29
CA ARG A 265 -33.79 -12.69 19.12
C ARG A 265 -33.65 -13.31 20.50
N VAL A 266 -32.57 -14.05 20.79
CA VAL A 266 -32.33 -14.67 22.10
C VAL A 266 -31.97 -13.60 23.14
N ASN A 267 -32.87 -13.40 24.09
CA ASN A 267 -32.76 -12.37 25.14
C ASN A 267 -32.82 -12.95 26.56
N GLU A 268 -33.16 -14.23 26.69
CA GLU A 268 -33.31 -14.92 27.96
C GLU A 268 -31.94 -15.02 28.66
N PRO A 269 -31.80 -14.65 29.95
CA PRO A 269 -30.53 -14.67 30.68
C PRO A 269 -29.82 -16.02 30.69
N GLU A 270 -30.56 -17.10 30.90
CA GLU A 270 -30.12 -18.49 30.93
C GLU A 270 -29.63 -19.00 29.57
N ALA A 271 -30.12 -18.40 28.47
CA ALA A 271 -29.76 -18.78 27.11
C ALA A 271 -28.52 -18.03 26.58
N GLN A 272 -28.01 -17.03 27.30
CA GLN A 272 -26.95 -16.15 26.75
C GLN A 272 -25.63 -16.87 26.46
N VAL A 273 -25.25 -17.86 27.28
CA VAL A 273 -24.02 -18.64 27.04
C VAL A 273 -24.19 -19.53 25.81
N ALA A 274 -25.33 -20.21 25.69
CA ALA A 274 -25.66 -21.00 24.51
C ALA A 274 -25.74 -20.13 23.24
N LYS A 275 -26.35 -18.93 23.34
CA LYS A 275 -26.36 -17.91 22.27
C LYS A 275 -24.95 -17.58 21.80
N ALA A 276 -24.01 -17.36 22.73
CA ALA A 276 -22.62 -17.06 22.39
C ALA A 276 -21.96 -18.22 21.63
N VAL A 277 -22.14 -19.47 22.08
CA VAL A 277 -21.58 -20.66 21.41
C VAL A 277 -22.20 -20.86 20.02
N VAL A 278 -23.53 -20.76 19.87
CA VAL A 278 -24.21 -20.82 18.57
C VAL A 278 -23.71 -19.71 17.63
N SER A 279 -23.52 -18.50 18.15
CA SER A 279 -23.01 -17.36 17.37
C SER A 279 -21.60 -17.62 16.84
N LEU A 280 -20.73 -18.28 17.61
CA LEU A 280 -19.39 -18.66 17.17
C LEU A 280 -19.41 -19.77 16.12
N TRP A 281 -20.29 -20.77 16.25
CA TRP A 281 -20.48 -21.79 15.21
C TRP A 281 -21.03 -21.19 13.91
N LEU A 282 -21.99 -20.27 14.00
CA LEU A 282 -22.47 -19.50 12.85
C LEU A 282 -21.32 -18.71 12.20
N CYS A 283 -20.51 -17.99 12.96
CA CYS A 283 -19.35 -17.27 12.42
C CYS A 283 -18.24 -18.19 11.90
N GLY A 284 -18.24 -19.46 12.29
CA GLY A 284 -17.36 -20.49 11.75
C GLY A 284 -17.67 -20.84 10.30
N ARG A 285 -18.95 -20.72 9.91
CA ARG A 285 -19.42 -20.94 8.54
C ARG A 285 -18.94 -19.82 7.62
N LEU A 286 -18.44 -20.16 6.44
CA LEU A 286 -17.92 -19.17 5.50
C LEU A 286 -19.03 -18.41 4.78
N GLU A 287 -20.24 -18.96 4.78
CA GLU A 287 -21.47 -18.36 4.27
C GLU A 287 -21.98 -17.22 5.17
N VAL A 288 -21.51 -17.14 6.41
CA VAL A 288 -21.87 -16.10 7.38
C VAL A 288 -20.70 -15.12 7.52
N GLU A 289 -20.84 -13.93 6.94
CA GLU A 289 -19.85 -12.85 7.05
C GLU A 289 -20.25 -11.82 8.13
N LYS A 290 -20.41 -12.29 9.37
CA LYS A 290 -20.79 -11.47 10.54
C LYS A 290 -19.76 -11.47 11.67
N GLU A 291 -18.56 -12.00 11.42
CA GLU A 291 -17.51 -12.15 12.43
C GLU A 291 -17.12 -10.82 13.10
N ARG A 292 -17.22 -9.69 12.39
CA ARG A 292 -16.95 -8.34 12.92
C ARG A 292 -17.84 -7.94 14.10
N THR A 293 -19.06 -8.48 14.17
CA THR A 293 -20.07 -8.08 15.16
C THR A 293 -20.33 -9.19 16.18
N MET A 294 -20.57 -10.41 15.71
CA MET A 294 -20.99 -11.53 16.56
C MET A 294 -19.86 -12.15 17.38
N VAL A 295 -18.61 -12.22 16.85
CA VAL A 295 -17.48 -12.80 17.60
C VAL A 295 -17.08 -11.94 18.81
N PRO A 296 -16.95 -10.60 18.70
CA PRO A 296 -16.74 -9.74 19.87
C PRO A 296 -17.85 -9.83 20.92
N GLU A 297 -19.12 -9.93 20.48
CA GLU A 297 -20.26 -10.08 21.39
C GLU A 297 -20.20 -11.40 22.15
N ALA A 298 -19.98 -12.52 21.45
CA ALA A 298 -19.83 -13.84 22.06
C ALA A 298 -18.66 -13.87 23.06
N ALA A 299 -17.51 -13.30 22.68
CA ALA A 299 -16.35 -13.16 23.58
C ALA A 299 -16.70 -12.38 24.85
N ARG A 300 -17.45 -11.28 24.74
CA ARG A 300 -17.87 -10.47 25.90
C ARG A 300 -18.75 -11.27 26.87
N ILE A 301 -19.63 -12.14 26.37
CA ILE A 301 -20.48 -13.01 27.19
C ILE A 301 -19.60 -14.06 27.89
N LEU A 302 -18.78 -14.80 27.12
CA LEU A 302 -17.94 -15.87 27.65
C LEU A 302 -16.88 -15.38 28.65
N ARG A 303 -16.25 -14.22 28.42
CA ARG A 303 -15.30 -13.59 29.37
C ARG A 303 -15.88 -13.35 30.76
N ARG A 304 -17.19 -13.12 30.84
CA ARG A 304 -17.87 -12.96 32.14
C ARG A 304 -18.22 -14.32 32.74
N TYR A 305 -18.64 -15.28 31.93
CA TYR A 305 -19.13 -16.56 32.41
C TYR A 305 -17.98 -17.48 32.86
N VAL A 306 -17.01 -17.76 31.97
CA VAL A 306 -15.97 -18.79 32.16
C VAL A 306 -15.18 -18.66 33.47
N PRO A 307 -14.72 -17.48 33.92
CA PRO A 307 -13.96 -17.39 35.18
C PRO A 307 -14.76 -17.79 36.44
N ARG A 308 -16.09 -17.79 36.36
CA ARG A 308 -16.99 -18.22 37.45
C ARG A 308 -17.35 -19.71 37.38
N HIS A 309 -17.04 -20.35 36.25
CA HIS A 309 -17.35 -21.74 35.93
C HIS A 309 -16.09 -22.48 35.41
N PRO A 310 -14.99 -22.52 36.18
CA PRO A 310 -13.73 -23.15 35.76
C PRO A 310 -13.84 -24.67 35.53
N GLU A 311 -14.91 -25.31 35.98
CA GLU A 311 -15.29 -26.70 35.71
C GLU A 311 -15.69 -26.93 34.24
N GLU A 312 -16.25 -25.93 33.56
CA GLU A 312 -16.70 -26.02 32.16
C GLU A 312 -15.52 -25.85 31.19
N THR A 313 -14.64 -26.84 31.17
CA THR A 313 -13.34 -26.79 30.46
C THR A 313 -13.49 -26.55 28.96
N GLN A 314 -14.55 -27.05 28.31
CA GLN A 314 -14.83 -26.78 26.91
C GLN A 314 -15.15 -25.30 26.62
N LEU A 315 -15.90 -24.62 27.49
CA LEU A 315 -16.17 -23.20 27.31
C LEU A 315 -14.92 -22.34 27.47
N GLY A 316 -14.02 -22.74 28.37
CA GLY A 316 -12.69 -22.13 28.49
C GLY A 316 -11.88 -22.24 27.20
N GLU A 317 -11.95 -23.38 26.51
CA GLU A 317 -11.30 -23.58 25.21
C GLU A 317 -11.91 -22.72 24.11
N ILE A 318 -13.24 -22.68 24.04
CA ILE A 318 -13.96 -21.85 23.06
C ILE A 318 -13.61 -20.38 23.26
N LEU A 319 -13.57 -19.91 24.52
CA LEU A 319 -13.16 -18.55 24.84
C LEU A 319 -11.70 -18.31 24.41
N SER A 320 -10.78 -19.21 24.74
CA SER A 320 -9.36 -19.10 24.35
C SER A 320 -9.19 -19.00 22.83
N ASP A 321 -9.83 -19.88 22.06
CA ASP A 321 -9.77 -19.85 20.59
C ASP A 321 -10.39 -18.56 20.03
N THR A 322 -11.47 -18.08 20.66
CA THR A 322 -12.13 -16.82 20.29
C THR A 322 -11.20 -15.61 20.53
N GLU A 323 -10.46 -15.60 21.62
CA GLU A 323 -9.50 -14.53 21.93
C GLU A 323 -8.30 -14.54 20.98
N VAL A 324 -7.79 -15.73 20.64
CA VAL A 324 -6.77 -15.91 19.61
C VAL A 324 -7.27 -15.39 18.26
N PHE A 325 -8.50 -15.74 17.87
CA PHE A 325 -9.11 -15.26 16.63
C PHE A 325 -9.18 -13.73 16.60
N LEU A 326 -9.70 -13.12 17.66
CA LEU A 326 -9.83 -11.67 17.79
C LEU A 326 -8.48 -10.97 17.81
N LYS A 327 -7.44 -11.58 18.38
CA LYS A 327 -6.07 -11.03 18.36
C LYS A 327 -5.51 -11.01 16.95
N GLY A 328 -5.58 -12.13 16.22
CA GLY A 328 -5.17 -12.19 14.80
C GLY A 328 -5.99 -11.23 13.93
N TRP A 329 -7.30 -11.15 14.16
CA TRP A 329 -8.21 -10.24 13.47
C TRP A 329 -7.85 -8.78 13.68
N LYS A 330 -7.61 -8.36 14.93
CA LYS A 330 -7.19 -7.00 15.25
C LYS A 330 -5.88 -6.65 14.55
N ILE A 331 -4.87 -7.51 14.64
CA ILE A 331 -3.58 -7.31 13.97
C ILE A 331 -3.76 -7.18 12.46
N HIS A 332 -4.49 -8.11 11.84
CA HIS A 332 -4.77 -8.07 10.41
C HIS A 332 -5.51 -6.79 10.02
N THR A 333 -6.62 -6.44 10.67
CA THR A 333 -7.41 -5.25 10.29
C THR A 333 -6.69 -3.94 10.54
N GLN A 334 -5.71 -3.91 11.46
CA GLN A 334 -4.89 -2.74 11.78
C GLN A 334 -3.54 -2.72 11.03
N ARG A 335 -3.29 -3.70 10.15
CA ARG A 335 -2.08 -3.74 9.31
C ARG A 335 -2.06 -2.50 8.40
N GLY A 336 -1.09 -1.63 8.60
CA GLY A 336 -1.02 -0.36 7.86
C GLY A 336 -1.49 0.87 8.63
N LEU A 337 -1.84 0.72 9.92
CA LEU A 337 -1.82 1.87 10.83
C LEU A 337 -0.40 2.44 10.97
N PRO A 338 -0.25 3.69 11.42
CA PRO A 338 1.07 4.31 11.61
C PRO A 338 1.98 3.43 12.47
N GLU A 339 3.27 3.41 12.14
CA GLU A 339 4.32 2.60 12.81
C GLU A 339 4.21 1.08 12.61
N THR A 340 3.17 0.58 11.94
CA THR A 340 3.05 -0.85 11.60
C THR A 340 3.59 -1.13 10.20
N ASN A 341 4.12 -2.34 10.00
CA ASN A 341 4.48 -2.83 8.68
C ASN A 341 3.50 -3.91 8.27
N HIS A 342 2.80 -3.69 7.15
CA HIS A 342 1.80 -4.62 6.63
C HIS A 342 2.30 -6.08 6.59
N PHE A 343 3.53 -6.29 6.10
CA PHE A 343 4.07 -7.64 5.93
C PHE A 343 4.25 -8.35 7.26
N ILE A 344 4.81 -7.65 8.25
CA ILE A 344 5.08 -8.18 9.59
C ILE A 344 3.76 -8.46 10.31
N GLU A 345 2.82 -7.53 10.30
CA GLU A 345 1.56 -7.68 11.02
C GLU A 345 0.69 -8.80 10.42
N ASN A 346 0.62 -8.91 9.09
CA ASN A 346 -0.06 -10.06 8.48
C ASN A 346 0.60 -11.39 8.85
N ASN A 347 1.93 -11.43 8.94
CA ASN A 347 2.64 -12.63 9.37
C ASN A 347 2.27 -13.02 10.82
N LYS A 348 2.24 -12.05 11.72
CA LYS A 348 1.81 -12.24 13.11
C LYS A 348 0.35 -12.71 13.20
N ALA A 349 -0.55 -12.11 12.42
CA ALA A 349 -1.96 -12.50 12.38
C ALA A 349 -2.12 -13.97 11.95
N ILE A 350 -1.41 -14.37 10.89
CA ILE A 350 -1.35 -15.78 10.45
C ILE A 350 -0.86 -16.67 11.57
N GLY A 351 0.20 -16.27 12.30
CA GLY A 351 0.72 -17.04 13.41
C GLY A 351 -0.29 -17.30 14.52
N TRP A 352 -1.03 -16.26 14.95
CA TRP A 352 -2.12 -16.41 15.93
C TRP A 352 -3.19 -17.38 15.43
N TRP A 353 -3.71 -17.15 14.24
CA TRP A 353 -4.72 -17.99 13.63
C TRP A 353 -4.28 -19.44 13.42
N TRP A 354 -2.99 -19.68 13.18
CA TRP A 354 -2.45 -21.02 13.01
C TRP A 354 -2.60 -21.89 14.27
N THR A 355 -2.66 -21.28 15.45
CA THR A 355 -2.81 -21.99 16.73
C THR A 355 -4.24 -22.52 16.97
N ILE A 356 -5.24 -22.06 16.21
CA ILE A 356 -6.63 -22.48 16.36
C ILE A 356 -6.83 -23.91 15.84
N GLN A 357 -7.44 -24.73 16.68
CA GLN A 357 -7.60 -26.17 16.47
C GLN A 357 -8.83 -26.53 15.62
N LYS A 358 -8.82 -27.73 15.03
CA LYS A 358 -9.85 -28.22 14.09
C LYS A 358 -11.26 -28.33 14.67
N ASP A 359 -11.36 -28.57 15.96
CA ASP A 359 -12.60 -28.68 16.73
C ASP A 359 -13.05 -27.34 17.34
N SER A 360 -12.41 -26.23 16.98
CA SER A 360 -12.87 -24.89 17.31
C SER A 360 -14.08 -24.50 16.45
N PRO A 361 -15.10 -23.80 17.00
CA PRO A 361 -16.18 -23.23 16.20
C PRO A 361 -15.68 -22.31 15.08
N LEU A 362 -14.53 -21.64 15.27
CA LEU A 362 -13.99 -20.66 14.32
C LEU A 362 -12.95 -21.23 13.34
N TYR A 363 -12.73 -22.55 13.32
CA TYR A 363 -11.66 -23.17 12.53
C TYR A 363 -11.70 -22.80 11.04
N TRP A 364 -12.85 -23.00 10.38
CA TRP A 364 -12.98 -22.77 8.94
C TRP A 364 -12.79 -21.29 8.56
N LYS A 365 -13.42 -20.38 9.31
CA LYS A 365 -13.24 -18.93 9.16
C LYS A 365 -11.77 -18.51 9.34
N THR A 366 -11.09 -19.10 10.31
CA THR A 366 -9.66 -18.88 10.55
C THR A 366 -8.82 -19.30 9.34
N ARG A 367 -9.10 -20.47 8.75
CA ARG A 367 -8.40 -20.94 7.54
C ARG A 367 -8.61 -19.98 6.36
N LEU A 368 -9.81 -19.45 6.19
CA LEU A 368 -10.08 -18.41 5.19
C LEU A 368 -9.18 -17.17 5.41
N HIS A 369 -9.12 -16.64 6.64
CA HIS A 369 -8.30 -15.46 6.91
C HIS A 369 -6.79 -15.69 6.80
N ILE A 370 -6.29 -16.87 7.15
CA ILE A 370 -4.90 -17.26 6.86
C ILE A 370 -4.65 -17.23 5.36
N GLY A 371 -5.55 -17.80 4.56
CA GLY A 371 -5.45 -17.79 3.10
C GLY A 371 -5.43 -16.36 2.53
N ARG A 372 -6.33 -15.49 2.99
CA ARG A 372 -6.42 -14.09 2.57
C ARG A 372 -5.18 -13.28 2.97
N ALA A 373 -4.73 -13.38 4.22
CA ALA A 373 -3.52 -12.70 4.69
C ALA A 373 -2.27 -13.22 3.96
N GLY A 374 -2.16 -14.54 3.75
CA GLY A 374 -1.05 -15.13 2.99
C GLY A 374 -1.04 -14.69 1.53
N HIS A 375 -2.21 -14.46 0.93
CA HIS A 375 -2.31 -13.91 -0.42
C HIS A 375 -1.71 -12.50 -0.50
N MET A 376 -2.05 -11.61 0.45
CA MET A 376 -1.50 -10.24 0.52
C MET A 376 0.02 -10.19 0.64
N LEU A 377 0.62 -11.23 1.22
CA LEU A 377 2.06 -11.32 1.37
C LEU A 377 2.76 -11.80 0.07
N THR A 378 2.06 -12.28 -0.96
CA THR A 378 2.68 -12.85 -2.18
C THR A 378 3.40 -11.78 -3.03
N PRO A 379 4.66 -12.00 -3.49
CA PRO A 379 5.50 -13.21 -3.40
C PRO A 379 6.41 -13.24 -2.17
N TYR A 380 6.33 -12.24 -1.30
CA TYR A 380 7.15 -12.12 -0.09
C TYR A 380 6.75 -13.12 1.01
N PHE A 381 5.58 -13.72 0.86
CA PHE A 381 5.18 -14.94 1.54
C PHE A 381 6.03 -16.06 0.99
N PRO A 382 6.89 -16.69 1.80
CA PRO A 382 7.79 -17.71 1.30
C PRO A 382 7.05 -19.02 0.95
N CYS A 383 5.71 -19.02 0.97
CA CYS A 383 4.85 -20.21 0.92
C CYS A 383 3.66 -20.05 -0.04
N ILE A 384 3.86 -19.55 -1.27
CA ILE A 384 2.77 -19.39 -2.26
C ILE A 384 1.92 -20.68 -2.43
N GLY A 385 2.51 -21.86 -2.26
CA GLY A 385 1.80 -23.14 -2.34
C GLY A 385 0.87 -23.44 -1.14
N THR A 386 1.16 -22.96 0.07
CA THR A 386 0.28 -23.13 1.25
C THR A 386 -1.03 -22.36 1.09
N VAL A 387 -1.00 -21.19 0.47
CA VAL A 387 -2.22 -20.42 0.20
C VAL A 387 -3.13 -21.22 -0.73
N GLY A 388 -2.60 -21.74 -1.84
CA GLY A 388 -3.37 -22.58 -2.76
C GLY A 388 -3.91 -23.87 -2.12
N GLU A 389 -3.13 -24.51 -1.24
CA GLU A 389 -3.57 -25.69 -0.46
C GLU A 389 -4.68 -25.36 0.54
N ILE A 390 -4.55 -24.25 1.28
CA ILE A 390 -5.59 -23.78 2.18
C ILE A 390 -6.89 -23.57 1.40
N PHE A 391 -6.83 -22.85 0.28
CA PHE A 391 -8.04 -22.62 -0.51
C PHE A 391 -8.59 -23.90 -1.14
N ARG A 392 -7.76 -24.83 -1.64
CA ARG A 392 -8.23 -26.17 -2.08
C ARG A 392 -8.82 -27.00 -0.93
N HIS A 393 -8.34 -26.83 0.30
CA HIS A 393 -8.92 -27.47 1.47
C HIS A 393 -10.28 -26.85 1.82
N LEU A 394 -10.40 -25.53 1.74
CA LEU A 394 -11.66 -24.81 1.93
C LEU A 394 -12.69 -25.19 0.85
N GLU A 395 -12.28 -25.28 -0.42
CA GLU A 395 -13.13 -25.64 -1.55
C GLU A 395 -13.86 -26.96 -1.38
N LYS A 396 -13.21 -27.97 -0.77
CA LYS A 396 -13.84 -29.27 -0.51
C LYS A 396 -15.13 -29.16 0.33
N LYS A 397 -15.27 -28.08 1.12
CA LYS A 397 -16.42 -27.85 1.98
C LYS A 397 -17.24 -26.61 1.59
N PHE A 398 -16.59 -25.57 1.09
CA PHE A 398 -17.19 -24.28 0.73
C PHE A 398 -16.86 -23.90 -0.72
N PRO A 399 -17.26 -24.71 -1.71
CA PRO A 399 -16.93 -24.46 -3.12
C PRO A 399 -17.56 -23.15 -3.63
N ASP A 400 -18.66 -22.72 -3.02
CA ASP A 400 -19.38 -21.50 -3.39
C ASP A 400 -18.90 -20.23 -2.70
N ASN A 401 -17.95 -20.31 -1.76
CA ASN A 401 -17.46 -19.11 -1.10
C ASN A 401 -16.72 -18.20 -2.09
N ARG A 402 -17.08 -16.91 -2.09
CA ARG A 402 -16.55 -15.92 -3.05
C ARG A 402 -15.02 -15.82 -3.07
N PHE A 403 -14.36 -15.89 -1.92
CA PHE A 403 -12.89 -15.83 -1.85
C PHE A 403 -12.25 -17.13 -2.33
N VAL A 404 -12.88 -18.28 -2.09
CA VAL A 404 -12.43 -19.58 -2.59
C VAL A 404 -12.51 -19.61 -4.11
N LYS A 405 -13.67 -19.25 -4.68
CA LYS A 405 -13.86 -19.11 -6.13
C LYS A 405 -12.85 -18.15 -6.73
N TYR A 406 -12.76 -16.93 -6.20
CA TYR A 406 -11.84 -15.92 -6.71
C TYR A 406 -10.38 -16.40 -6.70
N ARG A 407 -9.95 -17.09 -5.64
CA ARG A 407 -8.54 -17.48 -5.51
C ARG A 407 -8.15 -18.69 -6.35
N LEU A 408 -9.04 -19.67 -6.52
CA LEU A 408 -8.77 -20.91 -7.25
C LEU A 408 -9.16 -20.84 -8.72
N HIS A 409 -10.25 -20.15 -9.01
CA HIS A 409 -10.90 -20.12 -10.34
C HIS A 409 -10.97 -18.73 -10.95
N GLY A 410 -10.60 -17.68 -10.19
CA GLY A 410 -10.57 -16.32 -10.69
C GLY A 410 -9.37 -16.02 -11.61
N PRO A 411 -9.32 -14.81 -12.18
CA PRO A 411 -8.34 -14.43 -13.18
C PRO A 411 -6.90 -14.61 -12.69
N GLY A 412 -6.10 -15.37 -13.44
CA GLY A 412 -4.78 -15.88 -13.08
C GLY A 412 -3.65 -14.85 -12.99
N ILE A 413 -3.79 -13.82 -12.14
CA ILE A 413 -2.77 -12.77 -11.95
C ILE A 413 -1.44 -13.34 -11.43
N PHE A 414 -1.48 -14.51 -10.76
CA PHE A 414 -0.29 -15.24 -10.28
C PHE A 414 -0.17 -16.67 -10.80
N HIS A 415 -1.11 -17.13 -11.62
CA HIS A 415 -1.10 -18.46 -12.24
C HIS A 415 -0.75 -18.29 -13.71
N ARG A 416 0.54 -18.11 -14.02
CA ARG A 416 1.00 -18.01 -15.43
C ARG A 416 0.89 -19.33 -16.22
N ASP A 417 0.54 -20.42 -15.55
CA ASP A 417 0.69 -21.78 -16.10
C ASP A 417 -0.64 -22.42 -16.55
N VAL A 418 -1.78 -21.71 -16.51
CA VAL A 418 -3.06 -22.22 -17.04
C VAL A 418 -3.63 -21.24 -18.08
N PRO A 419 -3.56 -21.57 -19.38
CA PRO A 419 -4.32 -20.87 -20.41
C PRO A 419 -5.77 -21.38 -20.42
N GLY A 420 -6.75 -20.51 -20.15
CA GLY A 420 -8.18 -20.82 -20.26
C GLY A 420 -9.05 -20.04 -19.27
N ASP A 421 -10.29 -19.73 -19.68
CA ASP A 421 -11.38 -19.02 -18.98
C ASP A 421 -11.04 -18.44 -17.60
N PHE A 422 -10.89 -17.12 -17.55
CA PHE A 422 -10.82 -16.38 -16.30
C PHE A 422 -12.22 -16.41 -15.68
N GLY A 423 -12.41 -17.11 -14.55
CA GLY A 423 -13.70 -17.08 -13.86
C GLY A 423 -13.99 -15.67 -13.33
N ASP A 424 -15.20 -15.17 -13.57
CA ASP A 424 -15.65 -13.87 -13.04
C ASP A 424 -15.72 -13.90 -11.50
N TRP A 425 -15.47 -12.76 -10.85
CA TRP A 425 -15.86 -12.58 -9.45
C TRP A 425 -17.30 -12.04 -9.39
N GLU A 426 -18.00 -12.37 -8.31
CA GLU A 426 -19.41 -12.00 -8.14
C GLU A 426 -19.52 -10.72 -7.27
N PRO A 427 -20.30 -9.71 -7.70
CA PRO A 427 -20.60 -8.55 -6.87
C PRO A 427 -21.24 -8.93 -5.53
N CYS A 428 -20.82 -8.22 -4.47
CA CYS A 428 -21.26 -8.48 -3.11
C CYS A 428 -21.28 -7.16 -2.31
N GLY A 429 -22.40 -6.89 -1.66
CA GLY A 429 -22.61 -5.66 -0.88
C GLY A 429 -23.14 -4.49 -1.73
N ASP A 430 -23.11 -3.29 -1.15
CA ASP A 430 -23.64 -2.05 -1.75
C ASP A 430 -22.57 -0.96 -1.92
N GLY A 431 -21.31 -1.25 -1.55
CA GLY A 431 -20.18 -0.32 -1.64
C GLY A 431 -20.05 0.59 -0.42
N THR A 432 -20.77 0.29 0.67
CA THR A 432 -20.68 1.03 1.94
C THR A 432 -19.70 0.39 2.93
N ASP A 433 -19.39 -0.92 2.80
CA ASP A 433 -18.41 -1.61 3.64
C ASP A 433 -17.07 -1.83 2.92
N PHE A 434 -15.99 -1.86 3.71
CA PHE A 434 -14.65 -2.21 3.27
C PHE A 434 -14.56 -3.54 2.48
N TYR A 435 -15.35 -4.57 2.81
CA TYR A 435 -15.29 -5.89 2.17
C TYR A 435 -16.29 -6.08 1.02
N ASP A 436 -16.97 -5.02 0.62
CA ASP A 436 -17.87 -5.05 -0.53
C ASP A 436 -17.06 -5.11 -1.84
N TRP A 437 -17.52 -5.97 -2.75
CA TRP A 437 -17.01 -6.04 -4.11
C TRP A 437 -18.08 -5.48 -5.02
N VAL A 438 -17.96 -4.19 -5.33
CA VAL A 438 -18.92 -3.48 -6.19
C VAL A 438 -18.15 -2.65 -7.20
N MET A 439 -18.56 -2.77 -8.46
CA MET A 439 -18.14 -1.88 -9.55
C MET A 439 -19.39 -1.24 -10.15
N VAL A 440 -19.30 0.06 -10.42
CA VAL A 440 -20.37 0.80 -11.11
C VAL A 440 -20.44 0.33 -12.56
N ASP A 441 -21.65 0.09 -13.09
CA ASP A 441 -21.82 -0.20 -14.52
C ASP A 441 -21.82 1.10 -15.33
N TYR A 442 -20.66 1.41 -15.92
CA TYR A 442 -20.51 2.56 -16.81
C TYR A 442 -20.88 2.25 -18.27
N GLU A 443 -21.06 0.99 -18.66
CA GLU A 443 -21.35 0.63 -20.06
C GLU A 443 -22.70 1.19 -20.48
N ALA A 444 -23.71 1.09 -19.61
CA ALA A 444 -25.03 1.67 -19.82
C ALA A 444 -24.97 3.18 -20.13
N LYS A 445 -24.05 3.92 -19.49
CA LYS A 445 -23.91 5.36 -19.68
C LYS A 445 -23.33 5.71 -21.05
N THR A 446 -22.47 4.86 -21.60
CA THR A 446 -21.84 5.07 -22.91
C THR A 446 -22.64 4.52 -24.10
N LYS A 447 -23.84 3.97 -23.85
CA LYS A 447 -24.68 3.42 -24.92
C LYS A 447 -24.95 4.47 -26.01
N GLY A 448 -24.61 4.12 -27.25
CA GLY A 448 -24.77 5.00 -28.41
C GLY A 448 -23.66 6.03 -28.62
N ALA A 449 -22.67 6.11 -27.73
CA ALA A 449 -21.48 6.92 -27.93
C ALA A 449 -20.50 6.26 -28.94
N PRO A 450 -19.52 6.99 -29.49
CA PRO A 450 -18.46 6.41 -30.32
C PRO A 450 -17.70 5.25 -29.66
N PRO A 451 -17.16 4.26 -30.41
CA PRO A 451 -16.46 3.11 -29.84
C PRO A 451 -15.27 3.45 -28.94
N TRP A 452 -14.54 4.53 -29.25
CA TRP A 452 -13.44 5.00 -28.41
C TRP A 452 -13.94 5.53 -27.05
N VAL A 453 -15.12 6.16 -27.01
CA VAL A 453 -15.77 6.62 -25.77
C VAL A 453 -16.25 5.43 -24.95
N GLN A 454 -16.91 4.46 -25.59
CA GLN A 454 -17.39 3.23 -24.93
C GLN A 454 -16.26 2.45 -24.25
N SER A 455 -15.04 2.52 -24.81
CA SER A 455 -13.86 1.87 -24.22
C SER A 455 -13.18 2.75 -23.16
N LEU A 456 -12.93 4.02 -23.48
CA LEU A 456 -12.08 4.92 -22.68
C LEU A 456 -12.79 5.48 -21.43
N TYR A 457 -14.07 5.82 -21.53
CA TYR A 457 -14.79 6.41 -20.39
C TYR A 457 -14.86 5.46 -19.19
N PRO A 458 -15.28 4.18 -19.31
CA PRO A 458 -15.28 3.25 -18.18
C PRO A 458 -13.90 3.05 -17.57
N ALA A 459 -12.85 2.99 -18.41
CA ALA A 459 -11.48 2.81 -17.96
C ALA A 459 -11.03 3.94 -17.02
N TYR A 460 -11.31 5.19 -17.39
CA TYR A 460 -11.01 6.35 -16.56
C TYR A 460 -11.90 6.43 -15.32
N ALA A 461 -13.22 6.28 -15.47
CA ALA A 461 -14.17 6.40 -14.37
C ALA A 461 -13.92 5.34 -13.28
N TRP A 462 -13.63 4.09 -13.64
CA TRP A 462 -13.26 3.05 -12.67
C TRP A 462 -11.92 3.31 -11.97
N LEU A 463 -10.95 3.97 -12.60
CA LEU A 463 -9.72 4.38 -11.91
C LEU A 463 -9.97 5.50 -10.90
N VAL A 464 -10.90 6.42 -11.20
CA VAL A 464 -11.36 7.41 -10.21
C VAL A 464 -12.05 6.71 -9.04
N ASP A 465 -12.96 5.77 -9.31
CA ASP A 465 -13.66 5.01 -8.25
C ASP A 465 -12.68 4.18 -7.40
N LEU A 466 -11.67 3.57 -8.02
CA LEU A 466 -10.62 2.87 -7.30
C LEU A 466 -9.84 3.83 -6.38
N SER A 467 -9.52 5.03 -6.88
CA SER A 467 -8.82 6.05 -6.10
C SER A 467 -9.65 6.51 -4.91
N GLU A 468 -10.94 6.78 -5.12
CA GLU A 468 -11.89 7.16 -4.07
C GLU A 468 -12.08 6.03 -3.05
N TRP A 469 -12.10 4.77 -3.49
CA TRP A 469 -12.19 3.61 -2.59
C TRP A 469 -11.03 3.56 -1.60
N TRP A 470 -9.78 3.72 -2.07
CA TRP A 470 -8.60 3.73 -1.20
C TRP A 470 -8.66 4.89 -0.20
N ILE A 471 -9.06 6.08 -0.63
CA ILE A 471 -9.16 7.24 0.25
C ILE A 471 -10.28 7.05 1.29
N LYS A 472 -11.43 6.49 0.90
CA LYS A 472 -12.57 6.27 1.79
C LYS A 472 -12.32 5.17 2.82
N PHE A 473 -11.66 4.08 2.42
CA PHE A 473 -11.62 2.84 3.21
C PHE A 473 -10.24 2.46 3.76
N ARG A 474 -9.15 2.99 3.20
CA ARG A 474 -7.78 2.66 3.60
C ARG A 474 -7.02 3.85 4.18
N GLN A 475 -7.31 5.08 3.74
CA GLN A 475 -6.59 6.24 4.23
C GLN A 475 -6.85 6.45 5.72
N THR A 476 -5.75 6.50 6.47
CA THR A 476 -5.70 6.76 7.90
C THR A 476 -5.67 8.27 8.18
N PRO A 477 -5.95 8.72 9.41
CA PRO A 477 -5.98 10.16 9.73
C PRO A 477 -4.67 10.93 9.48
N ASP A 478 -3.52 10.25 9.47
CA ASP A 478 -2.22 10.81 9.10
C ASP A 478 -1.90 10.65 7.61
N GLY A 479 -2.86 10.23 6.78
CA GLY A 479 -2.75 10.19 5.32
C GLY A 479 -2.22 8.89 4.72
N GLY A 480 -1.67 7.97 5.53
CA GLY A 480 -1.17 6.68 5.07
C GLY A 480 -2.29 5.75 4.57
N VAL A 481 -1.99 4.89 3.60
CA VAL A 481 -2.96 3.97 2.96
C VAL A 481 -2.65 2.49 3.21
N GLY A 482 -1.55 2.19 3.91
CA GLY A 482 -1.35 0.92 4.60
C GLY A 482 -0.21 0.04 4.07
N GLY A 483 0.58 0.50 3.10
CA GLY A 483 1.89 -0.05 2.75
C GLY A 483 3.01 0.47 3.66
N GLY A 484 2.77 1.57 4.38
CA GLY A 484 3.79 2.33 5.10
C GLY A 484 4.34 3.46 4.21
N THR A 485 4.85 4.54 4.80
CA THR A 485 5.08 5.79 4.07
C THR A 485 6.04 5.70 2.88
N GLY A 486 6.96 4.71 2.85
CA GLY A 486 7.82 4.44 1.69
C GLY A 486 7.10 3.75 0.52
N ASP A 487 6.20 2.80 0.81
CA ASP A 487 5.45 2.08 -0.22
C ASP A 487 4.19 2.88 -0.65
N ASP A 488 3.57 3.63 0.27
CA ASP A 488 2.35 4.41 0.01
C ASP A 488 2.55 5.46 -1.09
N VAL A 489 3.76 6.01 -1.22
CA VAL A 489 4.08 6.99 -2.27
C VAL A 489 4.20 6.39 -3.67
N GLU A 490 4.24 5.06 -3.81
CA GLU A 490 4.29 4.43 -5.13
C GLU A 490 2.94 4.44 -5.84
N ILE A 491 1.85 4.54 -5.07
CA ILE A 491 0.49 4.56 -5.62
C ILE A 491 -0.15 5.94 -5.58
N VAL A 492 0.38 6.88 -4.81
CA VAL A 492 -0.18 8.24 -4.74
C VAL A 492 -0.26 8.90 -6.11
N GLY A 493 0.68 8.60 -7.02
CA GLY A 493 0.63 9.05 -8.40
C GLY A 493 -0.64 8.58 -9.13
N LEU A 494 -1.12 7.36 -8.88
CA LEU A 494 -2.38 6.90 -9.44
C LEU A 494 -3.54 7.79 -8.98
N TYR A 495 -3.67 8.03 -7.68
CA TYR A 495 -4.80 8.75 -7.11
C TYR A 495 -4.79 10.24 -7.44
N GLY A 496 -3.64 10.88 -7.28
CA GLY A 496 -3.48 12.31 -7.49
C GLY A 496 -3.72 12.69 -8.94
N TYR A 497 -3.15 11.94 -9.89
CA TYR A 497 -3.29 12.26 -11.31
C TYR A 497 -4.68 11.95 -11.88
N MET A 498 -5.46 11.03 -11.29
CA MET A 498 -6.88 10.88 -11.66
C MET A 498 -7.66 12.14 -11.31
N GLY A 499 -7.48 12.70 -10.11
CA GLY A 499 -8.10 13.98 -9.72
C GLY A 499 -7.58 15.18 -10.54
N TYR A 500 -6.31 15.16 -10.94
CA TYR A 500 -5.68 16.22 -11.73
C TYR A 500 -6.18 16.31 -13.18
N THR A 501 -6.71 15.22 -13.74
CA THR A 501 -7.17 15.20 -15.14
C THR A 501 -8.23 16.27 -15.38
N SER A 502 -9.12 16.52 -14.41
CA SER A 502 -10.02 17.66 -14.44
C SER A 502 -10.41 18.18 -13.06
N ARG A 503 -10.33 19.50 -12.88
CA ARG A 503 -10.85 20.22 -11.71
C ARG A 503 -12.38 20.11 -11.70
N GLY A 504 -12.91 19.19 -10.89
CA GLY A 504 -14.35 18.89 -10.78
C GLY A 504 -14.69 17.40 -10.83
N VAL A 505 -13.73 16.54 -11.17
CA VAL A 505 -13.95 15.08 -11.22
C VAL A 505 -14.06 14.47 -9.82
N SER A 506 -13.14 14.79 -8.91
CA SER A 506 -13.14 14.27 -7.54
C SER A 506 -12.28 15.11 -6.60
N GLU A 507 -12.93 15.93 -5.77
CA GLU A 507 -12.28 16.64 -4.67
C GLU A 507 -11.65 15.65 -3.68
N LEU A 508 -12.26 14.48 -3.50
CA LEU A 508 -11.77 13.44 -2.62
C LEU A 508 -10.37 12.96 -3.04
N CYS A 509 -10.13 12.77 -4.35
CA CYS A 509 -8.81 12.40 -4.87
C CYS A 509 -7.74 13.45 -4.56
N VAL A 510 -8.04 14.74 -4.77
CA VAL A 510 -7.10 15.83 -4.51
C VAL A 510 -6.81 15.94 -3.00
N ARG A 511 -7.86 15.99 -2.17
CA ARG A 511 -7.72 16.05 -0.70
C ARG A 511 -6.99 14.84 -0.13
N GLY A 512 -7.33 13.64 -0.60
CA GLY A 512 -6.65 12.40 -0.18
C GLY A 512 -5.17 12.42 -0.54
N THR A 513 -4.82 12.98 -1.70
CA THR A 513 -3.42 13.18 -2.11
C THR A 513 -2.70 14.17 -1.18
N HIS A 514 -3.32 15.30 -0.84
CA HIS A 514 -2.77 16.25 0.15
C HIS A 514 -2.50 15.57 1.49
N ASN A 515 -3.48 14.84 2.03
CA ASN A 515 -3.34 14.14 3.30
C ASN A 515 -2.16 13.16 3.29
N LEU A 516 -2.01 12.37 2.22
CA LEU A 516 -0.91 11.41 2.11
C LEU A 516 0.44 12.11 2.05
N VAL A 517 0.60 13.11 1.17
CA VAL A 517 1.88 13.82 1.01
C VAL A 517 2.26 14.59 2.26
N ASP A 518 1.30 15.19 2.96
CA ASP A 518 1.56 15.85 4.23
C ASP A 518 1.90 14.83 5.34
N GLY A 519 1.19 13.71 5.38
CA GLY A 519 1.51 12.56 6.22
C GLY A 519 2.95 12.07 6.06
N VAL A 520 3.38 11.90 4.81
CA VAL A 520 4.75 11.54 4.43
C VAL A 520 5.75 12.58 4.95
N TRP A 521 5.46 13.87 4.79
CA TRP A 521 6.30 14.96 5.30
C TRP A 521 6.43 14.95 6.83
N HIS A 522 5.37 14.55 7.53
CA HIS A 522 5.29 14.50 8.99
C HIS A 522 5.64 13.13 9.61
N SER A 523 5.89 12.11 8.80
CA SER A 523 6.14 10.71 9.19
C SER A 523 7.36 10.49 10.11
N GLY A 524 8.25 11.47 10.23
CA GLY A 524 9.53 11.33 10.91
C GLY A 524 10.61 10.64 10.08
N ALA A 525 10.28 10.00 8.95
CA ALA A 525 11.24 9.47 7.98
C ALA A 525 11.89 10.59 7.14
N VAL A 526 11.18 11.71 6.96
CA VAL A 526 11.68 12.92 6.28
C VAL A 526 12.34 13.87 7.30
N ASP A 527 13.51 14.39 6.96
CA ASP A 527 14.10 15.57 7.63
C ASP A 527 13.41 16.82 7.06
N ARG A 528 12.47 17.40 7.82
CA ARG A 528 11.67 18.56 7.35
C ARG A 528 12.51 19.84 7.15
N GLU A 529 13.64 19.96 7.84
CA GLU A 529 14.52 21.11 7.63
C GLU A 529 15.22 20.98 6.27
N ARG A 530 15.65 19.77 5.91
CA ARG A 530 16.37 19.49 4.67
C ARG A 530 15.51 19.05 3.49
N GLY A 531 14.27 18.63 3.71
CA GLY A 531 13.30 18.24 2.68
C GLY A 531 13.55 16.90 2.00
N PHE A 532 14.19 15.94 2.68
CA PHE A 532 14.47 14.61 2.11
C PHE A 532 14.47 13.51 3.17
N CYS A 533 14.50 12.24 2.75
CA CYS A 533 14.53 11.11 3.67
C CYS A 533 15.81 11.13 4.56
N LYS A 534 15.67 10.76 5.84
CA LYS A 534 16.78 10.70 6.80
C LYS A 534 17.75 9.55 6.52
N PRO A 535 17.28 8.30 6.27
CA PRO A 535 18.19 7.18 6.03
C PRO A 535 18.98 7.36 4.75
N MET A 536 20.24 6.93 4.74
CA MET A 536 21.00 6.79 3.51
C MET A 536 20.67 5.43 2.86
N ALA A 537 20.13 5.47 1.65
CA ALA A 537 19.88 4.30 0.81
C ALA A 537 20.34 4.61 -0.63
N ASP A 538 20.16 3.68 -1.56
CA ASP A 538 20.38 4.00 -2.98
C ASP A 538 19.38 5.07 -3.46
N ALA A 539 19.72 5.72 -4.56
CA ALA A 539 18.94 6.82 -5.12
C ALA A 539 17.50 6.45 -5.51
N GLU A 540 17.19 5.17 -5.81
CA GLU A 540 15.82 4.76 -6.11
C GLU A 540 14.96 4.89 -4.87
N HIS A 541 15.36 4.22 -3.78
CA HIS A 541 14.56 4.12 -2.57
C HIS A 541 14.59 5.43 -1.76
N SER A 542 15.76 6.04 -1.60
CA SER A 542 15.88 7.30 -0.84
C SER A 542 15.04 8.44 -1.43
N ALA A 543 14.80 8.42 -2.75
CA ALA A 543 13.97 9.41 -3.43
C ALA A 543 12.46 9.14 -3.34
N GLU A 544 12.00 8.00 -2.84
CA GLU A 544 10.57 7.66 -2.85
C GLU A 544 9.72 8.70 -2.12
N TRP A 545 10.06 8.99 -0.86
CA TRP A 545 9.27 9.87 0.02
C TRP A 545 8.97 11.25 -0.58
N THR A 546 9.98 11.91 -1.18
CA THR A 546 9.84 13.30 -1.64
C THR A 546 9.96 13.45 -3.16
N GLY A 547 10.69 12.57 -3.83
CA GLY A 547 10.86 12.56 -5.28
C GLY A 547 9.65 12.01 -6.05
N ASN A 548 8.80 11.18 -5.43
CA ASN A 548 7.52 10.76 -6.03
C ASN A 548 6.35 11.69 -5.66
N THR A 549 6.48 12.54 -4.64
CA THR A 549 5.36 13.30 -4.06
C THR A 549 5.43 14.80 -4.34
N LEU A 550 6.53 15.46 -3.97
CA LEU A 550 6.57 16.93 -3.93
C LEU A 550 6.48 17.55 -5.32
N GLY A 551 7.24 17.01 -6.29
CA GLY A 551 7.16 17.50 -7.66
C GLY A 551 5.77 17.31 -8.26
N MET A 552 5.10 16.20 -7.95
CA MET A 552 3.73 15.94 -8.39
C MET A 552 2.78 16.99 -7.79
N MET A 553 2.92 17.31 -6.51
CA MET A 553 2.08 18.33 -5.86
C MET A 553 2.24 19.73 -6.46
N VAL A 554 3.44 20.09 -6.95
CA VAL A 554 3.65 21.35 -7.69
C VAL A 554 2.82 21.41 -8.98
N GLN A 555 2.49 20.27 -9.60
CA GLN A 555 1.57 20.23 -10.74
C GLN A 555 0.10 20.20 -10.32
N ILE A 556 -0.25 19.32 -9.38
CA ILE A 556 -1.65 19.06 -8.99
C ILE A 556 -2.27 20.30 -8.34
N ASP A 557 -1.52 20.94 -7.45
CA ASP A 557 -1.92 22.11 -6.68
C ASP A 557 -1.03 23.30 -7.07
N TYR A 558 -1.14 23.64 -8.37
CA TYR A 558 -0.30 24.61 -9.06
C TYR A 558 -0.33 25.99 -8.39
N GLY A 559 0.85 26.46 -7.98
CA GLY A 559 1.05 27.75 -7.31
C GLY A 559 1.00 27.71 -5.78
N ASN A 560 0.65 26.58 -5.16
CA ASN A 560 0.60 26.50 -3.70
C ASN A 560 2.03 26.63 -3.09
N PRO A 561 2.26 27.65 -2.22
CA PRO A 561 3.58 27.89 -1.65
C PRO A 561 4.16 26.72 -0.86
N THR A 562 3.31 25.94 -0.18
CA THR A 562 3.74 24.80 0.62
C THR A 562 4.54 23.79 -0.22
N TRP A 563 4.05 23.42 -1.40
CA TRP A 563 4.68 22.40 -2.21
C TRP A 563 5.93 22.91 -2.93
N ILE A 564 5.90 24.16 -3.37
CA ILE A 564 7.03 24.82 -4.04
C ILE A 564 8.21 24.96 -3.07
N GLU A 565 7.98 25.48 -1.86
CA GLU A 565 9.03 25.70 -0.87
C GLU A 565 9.58 24.38 -0.31
N ARG A 566 8.72 23.38 -0.08
CA ARG A 566 9.18 22.02 0.27
C ARG A 566 10.06 21.43 -0.83
N SER A 567 9.67 21.60 -2.10
CA SER A 567 10.43 21.13 -3.25
C SER A 567 11.78 21.85 -3.42
N MET A 568 11.83 23.15 -3.12
CA MET A 568 13.03 23.99 -3.21
C MET A 568 14.15 23.51 -2.28
N LYS A 569 13.83 22.88 -1.15
CA LYS A 569 14.82 22.28 -0.24
C LYS A 569 15.68 21.21 -0.91
N THR A 570 15.14 20.51 -1.92
CA THR A 570 15.92 19.57 -2.75
C THR A 570 17.07 20.29 -3.46
N ALA A 571 16.87 21.52 -3.94
CA ALA A 571 17.94 22.29 -4.59
C ALA A 571 19.04 22.71 -3.60
N VAL A 572 18.70 22.94 -2.33
CA VAL A 572 19.69 23.18 -1.26
C VAL A 572 20.58 21.95 -1.09
N LEU A 573 19.99 20.74 -1.07
CA LEU A 573 20.74 19.49 -1.00
C LEU A 573 21.60 19.25 -2.24
N MET A 574 21.10 19.57 -3.43
CA MET A 574 21.89 19.54 -4.66
C MET A 574 23.13 20.44 -4.53
N ARG A 575 22.93 21.71 -4.15
CA ARG A 575 23.99 22.72 -4.03
C ARG A 575 25.05 22.34 -3.00
N ASP A 576 24.61 21.95 -1.81
CA ASP A 576 25.45 21.91 -0.61
C ASP A 576 25.96 20.52 -0.23
N LEU A 577 25.22 19.45 -0.58
CA LEU A 577 25.50 18.09 -0.10
C LEU A 577 25.74 17.08 -1.22
N TRP A 578 24.73 16.82 -2.05
CA TRP A 578 24.71 15.69 -2.99
C TRP A 578 25.63 15.85 -4.18
N THR A 579 25.82 17.08 -4.65
CA THR A 579 26.70 17.36 -5.79
C THR A 579 27.95 18.12 -5.35
N GLY A 580 28.98 18.11 -6.18
CA GLY A 580 30.20 18.89 -6.01
C GLY A 580 30.94 19.05 -7.33
N ILE A 581 32.05 19.80 -7.29
CA ILE A 581 32.93 19.99 -8.44
C ILE A 581 33.96 18.85 -8.48
N ASN A 582 33.96 18.10 -9.59
CA ASN A 582 34.83 16.94 -9.81
C ASN A 582 36.24 17.33 -10.27
N ASP A 583 37.11 16.34 -10.51
CA ASP A 583 38.52 16.55 -10.90
C ASP A 583 38.67 17.19 -12.30
N GLN A 584 37.56 17.32 -13.05
CA GLN A 584 37.50 18.01 -14.34
C GLN A 584 36.73 19.34 -14.27
N GLU A 585 36.63 19.92 -13.08
CA GLU A 585 36.01 21.24 -12.82
C GLU A 585 34.53 21.33 -13.23
N ARG A 586 33.79 20.21 -13.19
CA ARG A 586 32.34 20.18 -13.48
C ARG A 586 31.51 19.68 -12.31
N ARG A 587 30.26 20.15 -12.21
CA ARG A 587 29.33 19.68 -11.16
C ARG A 587 28.81 18.29 -11.47
N GLN A 588 28.81 17.42 -10.47
CA GLN A 588 28.33 16.04 -10.57
C GLN A 588 27.79 15.56 -9.22
N PHE A 589 26.90 14.58 -9.20
CA PHE A 589 26.62 13.83 -7.97
C PHE A 589 27.87 13.14 -7.40
N LYS A 590 28.02 13.21 -6.08
CA LYS A 590 29.13 12.55 -5.37
C LYS A 590 28.89 11.06 -5.16
N ALA A 591 27.63 10.63 -5.13
CA ALA A 591 27.23 9.26 -4.83
C ALA A 591 25.85 8.93 -5.40
N ASN A 592 25.58 7.63 -5.60
CA ASN A 592 24.27 7.08 -5.91
C ASN A 592 23.61 6.44 -4.68
N PHE A 593 24.23 6.67 -3.51
CA PHE A 593 23.67 6.45 -2.19
C PHE A 593 23.73 7.75 -1.42
N PHE A 594 22.59 8.25 -0.96
CA PHE A 594 22.52 9.48 -0.21
C PHE A 594 21.22 9.56 0.60
N GLY A 595 21.21 10.47 1.55
CA GLY A 595 20.01 10.88 2.29
C GLY A 595 20.08 12.37 2.56
N ALA A 596 19.26 12.85 3.50
CA ALA A 596 19.22 14.26 3.88
C ALA A 596 20.56 14.75 4.46
N THR A 597 21.35 13.88 5.09
CA THR A 597 22.56 14.29 5.85
C THR A 597 23.84 13.58 5.46
N GLN A 598 23.74 12.56 4.61
CA GLN A 598 24.82 11.60 4.35
C GLN A 598 24.94 11.31 2.87
N ILE A 599 26.16 11.00 2.43
CA ILE A 599 26.49 10.54 1.08
C ILE A 599 27.39 9.31 1.17
N GLY A 600 27.21 8.38 0.23
CA GLY A 600 28.01 7.16 0.11
C GLY A 600 29.43 7.42 -0.37
N SER A 601 30.31 6.44 -0.16
CA SER A 601 31.71 6.44 -0.60
C SER A 601 32.10 5.10 -1.20
N GLY A 602 33.31 4.98 -1.76
CA GLY A 602 33.80 3.71 -2.33
C GLY A 602 33.02 3.28 -3.56
N ASP A 603 32.51 2.05 -3.59
CA ASP A 603 31.71 1.51 -4.70
C ASP A 603 30.36 2.23 -4.89
N ARG A 604 29.99 3.14 -3.97
CA ARG A 604 28.78 3.98 -4.02
C ARG A 604 29.04 5.40 -4.52
N ALA A 605 30.30 5.77 -4.76
CA ALA A 605 30.69 7.10 -5.23
C ALA A 605 30.50 7.20 -6.76
N ASN A 606 29.25 7.20 -7.23
CA ASN A 606 28.89 7.25 -8.63
C ASN A 606 27.73 8.22 -8.87
N ASP A 607 27.74 8.90 -10.02
CA ASP A 607 26.57 9.54 -10.61
C ASP A 607 25.94 8.57 -11.62
N SER A 608 24.77 8.04 -11.29
CA SER A 608 24.05 7.03 -12.07
C SER A 608 22.75 7.62 -12.61
N TRP A 609 22.20 7.06 -13.69
CA TRP A 609 20.94 7.55 -14.29
C TRP A 609 19.81 7.79 -13.27
N ILE A 610 19.66 6.88 -12.30
CA ILE A 610 18.61 6.91 -11.27
C ILE A 610 18.73 8.09 -10.31
N ASN A 611 19.90 8.74 -10.17
CA ASN A 611 20.10 9.89 -9.29
C ASN A 611 19.13 11.04 -9.59
N TYR A 612 18.73 11.19 -10.86
CA TYR A 612 17.79 12.22 -11.27
C TYR A 612 16.43 12.10 -10.57
N ARG A 613 16.00 10.89 -10.17
CA ARG A 613 14.74 10.69 -9.43
C ARG A 613 14.69 11.56 -8.17
N ALA A 614 15.83 11.78 -7.51
CA ALA A 614 15.92 12.59 -6.30
C ALA A 614 15.77 14.10 -6.55
N VAL A 615 16.07 14.60 -7.75
CA VAL A 615 16.03 16.05 -8.06
C VAL A 615 14.74 16.50 -8.73
N ARG A 616 13.80 15.57 -8.95
CA ARG A 616 12.48 15.87 -9.52
C ARG A 616 11.75 17.02 -8.82
N PRO A 617 11.78 17.16 -7.48
CA PRO A 617 11.16 18.32 -6.82
C PRO A 617 11.81 19.64 -7.25
N ALA A 618 13.15 19.70 -7.32
CA ALA A 618 13.85 20.90 -7.78
C ALA A 618 13.55 21.20 -9.26
N HIS A 619 13.46 20.17 -10.12
CA HIS A 619 13.04 20.33 -11.51
C HIS A 619 11.60 20.86 -11.62
N ALA A 620 10.70 20.46 -10.73
CA ALA A 620 9.33 20.97 -10.71
C ALA A 620 9.28 22.47 -10.35
N VAL A 621 10.12 22.91 -9.39
CA VAL A 621 10.27 24.35 -9.08
C VAL A 621 10.85 25.09 -10.30
N LEU A 622 11.88 24.55 -10.94
CA LEU A 622 12.46 25.15 -12.15
C LEU A 622 11.42 25.29 -13.28
N TRP A 623 10.60 24.25 -13.48
CA TRP A 623 9.50 24.29 -14.44
C TRP A 623 8.49 25.39 -14.09
N TYR A 624 8.15 25.54 -12.80
CA TYR A 624 7.19 26.53 -12.30
C TYR A 624 7.68 27.98 -12.46
N ASN A 625 8.80 28.35 -11.82
CA ASN A 625 9.21 29.75 -11.69
C ASN A 625 10.52 30.13 -12.40
N GLN A 626 11.16 29.20 -13.10
CA GLN A 626 12.46 29.42 -13.73
C GLN A 626 13.53 29.94 -12.73
N ASN A 627 13.52 29.45 -11.47
CA ASN A 627 14.45 29.91 -10.44
C ASN A 627 15.91 29.87 -10.94
N PRO A 628 16.63 31.00 -10.94
CA PRO A 628 17.94 31.11 -11.59
C PRO A 628 19.00 30.21 -10.95
N THR A 629 18.99 30.07 -9.62
CA THR A 629 19.93 29.23 -8.88
C THR A 629 19.69 27.76 -9.17
N ILE A 630 18.42 27.34 -9.26
CA ILE A 630 18.10 25.96 -9.65
C ILE A 630 18.50 25.71 -11.11
N GLY A 631 18.22 26.66 -12.00
CA GLY A 631 18.60 26.57 -13.41
C GLY A 631 20.10 26.37 -13.61
N GLU A 632 20.93 27.14 -12.90
CA GLU A 632 22.40 27.00 -12.90
C GLU A 632 22.83 25.58 -12.48
N LEU A 633 22.30 25.04 -11.39
CA LEU A 633 22.64 23.69 -10.92
C LEU A 633 22.32 22.61 -11.97
N PHE A 634 21.17 22.70 -12.64
CA PHE A 634 20.80 21.75 -13.70
C PHE A 634 21.70 21.89 -14.93
N VAL A 635 22.07 23.10 -15.32
CA VAL A 635 23.00 23.35 -16.44
C VAL A 635 24.37 22.76 -16.14
N GLU A 636 24.97 23.05 -14.97
CA GLU A 636 26.29 22.53 -14.60
C GLU A 636 26.31 20.99 -14.56
N MET A 637 25.25 20.36 -14.06
CA MET A 637 25.10 18.90 -14.09
C MET A 637 24.94 18.35 -15.51
N ALA A 638 24.14 19.02 -16.36
CA ALA A 638 23.96 18.64 -17.75
C ALA A 638 25.27 18.74 -18.53
N GLU A 639 26.13 19.72 -18.23
CA GLU A 639 27.45 19.84 -18.85
C GLU A 639 28.38 18.67 -18.50
N ASN A 640 28.31 18.15 -17.27
CA ASN A 640 29.07 16.95 -16.91
C ASN A 640 28.60 15.72 -17.67
N TRP A 641 27.29 15.50 -17.77
CA TRP A 641 26.72 14.38 -18.52
C TRP A 641 26.93 14.49 -20.04
N LEU A 642 26.88 15.71 -20.59
CA LEU A 642 27.28 16.01 -21.96
C LEU A 642 28.73 15.61 -22.19
N ALA A 643 29.66 16.06 -21.34
CA ALA A 643 31.08 15.72 -21.47
C ALA A 643 31.30 14.20 -21.39
N ALA A 644 30.62 13.51 -20.46
CA ALA A 644 30.67 12.05 -20.35
C ALA A 644 30.13 11.34 -21.60
N ALA A 645 29.04 11.83 -22.18
CA ALA A 645 28.47 11.30 -23.42
C ALA A 645 29.41 11.52 -24.62
N MET A 646 30.12 12.65 -24.66
CA MET A 646 31.03 12.99 -25.76
C MET A 646 32.41 12.36 -25.65
N SER A 647 32.84 11.95 -24.45
CA SER A 647 34.12 11.24 -24.26
C SER A 647 34.14 9.88 -24.97
N THR A 648 35.30 9.53 -25.54
CA THR A 648 35.59 8.23 -26.14
C THR A 648 36.49 7.35 -25.26
N ASP A 649 36.72 7.76 -24.01
CA ASP A 649 37.53 7.04 -23.06
C ASP A 649 37.04 5.60 -22.88
N ARG A 650 37.97 4.69 -22.61
CA ARG A 650 37.69 3.25 -22.44
C ARG A 650 37.00 2.61 -23.65
N GLY A 651 37.08 3.23 -24.83
CA GLY A 651 36.50 2.73 -26.07
C GLY A 651 34.98 2.93 -26.18
N LYS A 652 34.40 3.90 -25.46
CA LYS A 652 33.00 4.29 -25.62
C LYS A 652 32.79 4.99 -26.96
N PRO A 653 31.77 4.65 -27.77
CA PRO A 653 31.45 5.45 -28.94
C PRO A 653 31.04 6.87 -28.54
N LYS A 654 31.41 7.85 -29.35
CA LYS A 654 31.08 9.26 -29.13
C LYS A 654 29.56 9.46 -29.17
N GLY A 655 29.02 10.29 -28.27
CA GLY A 655 27.58 10.58 -28.15
C GLY A 655 26.81 9.61 -27.25
N VAL A 656 27.33 8.40 -27.02
CA VAL A 656 26.66 7.39 -26.19
C VAL A 656 26.67 7.78 -24.73
N ILE A 657 25.50 7.83 -24.10
CA ILE A 657 25.35 8.14 -22.67
C ILE A 657 25.78 6.90 -21.85
N PRO A 658 26.83 6.99 -21.01
CA PRO A 658 27.28 5.86 -20.17
C PRO A 658 26.28 5.56 -19.06
N SER A 659 26.30 4.34 -18.48
CA SER A 659 25.39 3.97 -17.38
C SER A 659 25.60 4.75 -16.10
N GLN A 660 26.85 5.12 -15.83
CA GLN A 660 27.25 5.92 -14.68
C GLN A 660 28.66 6.49 -14.86
N VAL A 661 29.00 7.47 -14.02
CA VAL A 661 30.29 8.16 -13.97
C VAL A 661 30.77 8.17 -12.51
N SER A 662 32.03 7.81 -12.26
CA SER A 662 32.56 7.80 -10.87
C SER A 662 32.79 9.21 -10.33
N TRP A 663 32.84 9.33 -9.01
CA TRP A 663 33.26 10.53 -8.31
C TRP A 663 34.56 10.29 -7.53
N PRO A 664 35.52 11.25 -7.51
CA PRO A 664 35.55 12.52 -8.26
C PRO A 664 36.25 12.44 -9.62
N ASP A 665 36.82 11.28 -9.98
CA ASP A 665 37.74 11.10 -11.11
C ASP A 665 37.07 10.92 -12.48
N VAL A 666 35.73 10.92 -12.52
CA VAL A 666 34.89 10.82 -13.74
C VAL A 666 35.16 9.63 -14.65
N THR A 667 35.60 8.51 -14.10
CA THR A 667 35.73 7.24 -14.82
C THR A 667 34.38 6.76 -15.37
N LEU A 668 34.29 6.61 -16.68
CA LEU A 668 33.11 6.09 -17.38
C LEU A 668 32.83 4.64 -16.98
N GLY A 669 31.58 4.32 -16.62
CA GLY A 669 31.17 3.02 -16.07
C GLY A 669 31.16 2.99 -14.54
N GLY A 670 31.73 4.00 -13.89
CA GLY A 670 31.72 4.15 -12.44
C GLY A 670 32.89 3.50 -11.71
N THR A 671 32.95 3.70 -10.41
CA THR A 671 33.99 3.23 -9.50
C THR A 671 34.09 1.71 -9.57
N ASN A 672 35.32 1.17 -9.69
CA ASN A 672 35.62 -0.26 -9.80
C ASN A 672 34.96 -0.98 -11.00
N SER A 673 34.44 -0.25 -11.98
CA SER A 673 33.87 -0.87 -13.18
C SER A 673 34.97 -1.47 -14.07
N PRO A 674 34.79 -2.69 -14.60
CA PRO A 674 35.78 -3.30 -15.49
C PRO A 674 35.80 -2.66 -16.88
N ASN A 675 34.71 -2.02 -17.30
CA ASN A 675 34.55 -1.32 -18.58
C ASN A 675 33.44 -0.23 -18.44
N TRP A 676 33.14 0.52 -19.50
CA TRP A 676 32.15 1.61 -19.42
C TRP A 676 30.68 1.14 -19.41
N TRP A 677 30.40 -0.11 -19.79
CA TRP A 677 29.05 -0.67 -19.95
C TRP A 677 28.61 -1.63 -18.84
N THR A 678 29.51 -1.98 -17.92
CA THR A 678 29.26 -2.85 -16.75
C THR A 678 29.49 -2.07 -15.46
N ALA A 679 28.44 -1.91 -14.66
CA ALA A 679 28.49 -1.18 -13.40
C ALA A 679 29.02 -2.07 -12.26
N SER A 680 29.81 -1.49 -11.35
CA SER A 680 30.06 -2.13 -10.05
C SER A 680 28.95 -1.74 -9.09
N HIS A 681 28.25 -2.72 -8.53
CA HIS A 681 27.12 -2.44 -7.64
C HIS A 681 26.94 -3.54 -6.59
N SER A 682 26.61 -3.12 -5.37
CA SER A 682 26.29 -4.05 -4.28
C SER A 682 25.07 -4.90 -4.63
N ARG A 683 24.92 -6.06 -3.99
CA ARG A 683 23.78 -6.94 -4.24
C ARG A 683 22.50 -6.29 -3.73
N GLY A 684 21.48 -6.20 -4.59
CA GLY A 684 20.17 -5.65 -4.23
C GLY A 684 20.01 -4.15 -4.49
N THR A 685 21.01 -3.51 -5.08
CA THR A 685 20.94 -2.09 -5.48
C THR A 685 20.42 -1.94 -6.90
N VAL A 686 19.93 -0.76 -7.22
CA VAL A 686 19.14 -0.46 -8.41
C VAL A 686 19.97 0.23 -9.51
N ASN A 687 21.27 -0.03 -9.48
CA ASN A 687 22.22 0.44 -10.49
C ASN A 687 22.42 -0.67 -11.52
N TYR A 688 22.28 -0.31 -12.80
CA TYR A 688 22.26 -1.28 -13.88
C TYR A 688 23.40 -1.11 -14.86
N ASP A 689 23.78 -2.22 -15.48
CA ASP A 689 24.59 -2.24 -16.68
C ASP A 689 23.90 -1.50 -17.84
N PHE A 690 24.71 -1.05 -18.79
CA PHE A 690 24.24 -0.35 -19.98
C PHE A 690 23.14 -1.11 -20.73
N ILE A 691 23.14 -2.45 -20.73
CA ILE A 691 22.16 -3.23 -21.51
C ILE A 691 20.71 -3.07 -21.03
N HIS A 692 20.51 -2.73 -19.75
CA HIS A 692 19.15 -2.61 -19.22
C HIS A 692 18.51 -1.25 -19.53
N GLN A 693 19.32 -0.18 -19.62
CA GLN A 693 18.93 1.23 -19.86
C GLN A 693 17.73 1.73 -19.02
N GLN A 694 17.46 1.07 -17.88
CA GLN A 694 16.46 1.55 -16.94
C GLN A 694 16.92 2.92 -16.44
N TYR A 695 16.00 3.89 -16.47
CA TYR A 695 16.23 5.28 -16.05
C TYR A 695 17.06 6.17 -16.99
N LYS A 696 17.55 5.68 -18.14
CA LYS A 696 18.32 6.52 -19.09
C LYS A 696 17.53 7.76 -19.56
N GLU A 697 16.21 7.66 -19.66
CA GLU A 697 15.33 8.80 -20.00
C GLU A 697 15.55 10.01 -19.08
N TYR A 698 15.98 9.80 -17.84
CA TYR A 698 16.31 10.90 -16.93
C TYR A 698 17.50 11.74 -17.40
N ILE A 699 18.48 11.14 -18.06
CA ILE A 699 19.60 11.91 -18.63
C ILE A 699 19.15 12.64 -19.90
N HIS A 700 18.26 12.05 -20.71
CA HIS A 700 17.61 12.80 -21.80
C HIS A 700 16.89 14.04 -21.26
N GLN A 701 16.14 13.90 -20.16
CA GLN A 701 15.46 15.02 -19.52
C GLN A 701 16.45 16.08 -18.99
N LEU A 702 17.56 15.66 -18.35
CA LEU A 702 18.59 16.58 -17.87
C LEU A 702 19.22 17.39 -19.03
N LEU A 703 19.56 16.72 -20.13
CA LEU A 703 20.12 17.37 -21.32
C LEU A 703 19.12 18.32 -22.00
N ILE A 704 17.86 17.89 -22.14
CA ILE A 704 16.77 18.76 -22.63
C ILE A 704 16.59 19.98 -21.72
N THR A 705 16.67 19.80 -20.40
CA THR A 705 16.61 20.91 -19.43
C THR A 705 17.77 21.88 -19.64
N GLY A 706 19.00 21.38 -19.88
CA GLY A 706 20.15 22.20 -20.23
C GLY A 706 19.92 23.06 -21.48
N TYR A 707 19.36 22.47 -22.54
CA TYR A 707 18.94 23.22 -23.74
C TYR A 707 17.86 24.25 -23.42
N GLN A 708 16.82 23.86 -22.68
CA GLN A 708 15.72 24.77 -22.34
C GLN A 708 16.19 25.97 -21.54
N GLN A 709 17.16 25.80 -20.63
CA GLN A 709 17.69 26.90 -19.81
C GLN A 709 18.66 27.82 -20.58
N THR A 710 19.47 27.26 -21.48
CA THR A 710 20.55 28.03 -22.14
C THR A 710 20.26 28.43 -23.59
N GLY A 711 19.41 27.69 -24.30
CA GLY A 711 19.24 27.74 -25.75
C GLY A 711 20.40 27.13 -26.54
N ASP A 712 21.38 26.51 -25.88
CA ASP A 712 22.57 25.96 -26.55
C ASP A 712 22.32 24.54 -27.08
N ALA A 713 22.35 24.40 -28.40
CA ALA A 713 22.09 23.14 -29.10
C ALA A 713 23.06 22.01 -28.72
N LYS A 714 24.24 22.32 -28.14
CA LYS A 714 25.22 21.32 -27.69
C LYS A 714 24.62 20.25 -26.77
N PHE A 715 23.63 20.61 -25.96
CA PHE A 715 23.01 19.67 -25.02
C PHE A 715 22.18 18.59 -25.73
N LEU A 716 21.72 18.83 -26.96
CA LEU A 716 20.94 17.88 -27.74
C LEU A 716 21.80 16.96 -28.61
N GLU A 717 23.09 17.28 -28.78
CA GLU A 717 24.04 16.52 -29.63
C GLU A 717 24.15 15.03 -29.23
N PRO A 718 24.20 14.63 -27.94
CA PRO A 718 24.21 13.21 -27.57
C PRO A 718 22.97 12.44 -28.07
N ILE A 719 21.81 13.08 -28.03
CA ILE A 719 20.53 12.47 -28.46
C ILE A 719 20.53 12.29 -29.98
N GLU A 720 21.06 13.26 -30.74
CA GLU A 720 21.27 13.17 -32.18
C GLU A 720 22.22 12.02 -32.54
N LEU A 721 23.37 11.96 -31.89
CA LEU A 721 24.42 10.97 -32.19
C LEU A 721 23.97 9.54 -31.89
N GLU A 722 23.20 9.31 -30.83
CA GLU A 722 22.62 7.99 -30.57
C GLU A 722 21.58 7.60 -31.62
N TYR A 723 20.80 8.55 -32.15
CA TYR A 723 19.90 8.33 -33.27
C TYR A 723 20.66 7.99 -34.56
N ASP A 724 21.68 8.76 -34.91
CA ASP A 724 22.50 8.51 -36.09
C ASP A 724 23.21 7.15 -36.01
N LEU A 725 23.70 6.78 -34.82
CA LEU A 725 24.30 5.47 -34.58
C LEU A 725 23.30 4.33 -34.79
N ALA A 726 22.06 4.50 -34.31
CA ALA A 726 20.98 3.55 -34.56
C ALA A 726 20.65 3.45 -36.05
N VAL A 727 20.55 4.57 -36.77
CA VAL A 727 20.32 4.62 -38.23
C VAL A 727 21.44 3.91 -38.98
N GLN A 728 22.70 4.23 -38.68
CA GLN A 728 23.88 3.66 -39.32
C GLN A 728 23.91 2.12 -39.27
N HIS A 729 23.40 1.54 -38.18
CA HIS A 729 23.39 0.10 -37.95
C HIS A 729 22.04 -0.58 -38.22
N GLY A 730 21.05 0.15 -38.75
CA GLY A 730 19.75 -0.41 -39.13
C GLY A 730 18.79 -0.66 -37.95
N PHE A 731 18.95 0.11 -36.88
CA PHE A 731 18.12 0.06 -35.66
C PHE A 731 17.31 1.34 -35.44
N ALA A 732 17.11 2.16 -36.48
CA ALA A 732 16.33 3.38 -36.39
C ALA A 732 14.89 3.10 -35.94
N PRO A 733 14.34 3.85 -34.97
CA PRO A 733 12.94 3.70 -34.57
C PRO A 733 12.01 4.16 -35.69
N ASN A 734 10.91 3.45 -35.90
CA ASN A 734 9.84 3.89 -36.79
C ASN A 734 9.06 5.04 -36.11
N PRO A 735 8.96 6.24 -36.72
CA PRO A 735 8.28 7.39 -36.14
C PRO A 735 6.78 7.17 -35.85
N LEU A 736 6.15 6.19 -36.50
CA LEU A 736 4.71 5.90 -36.40
C LEU A 736 4.38 4.63 -35.59
N GLU A 737 5.38 3.85 -35.16
CA GLU A 737 5.17 2.59 -34.41
C GLU A 737 5.76 2.62 -32.99
N THR A 738 5.98 3.80 -32.42
CA THR A 738 6.53 3.94 -31.06
C THR A 738 5.48 4.44 -30.05
N PRO A 739 4.57 3.56 -29.57
CA PRO A 739 3.84 3.83 -28.34
C PRO A 739 4.82 3.97 -27.18
N ARG A 740 4.60 5.00 -26.35
CA ARG A 740 5.30 5.17 -25.06
C ARG A 740 5.28 3.84 -24.29
N GLY A 741 6.47 3.35 -23.92
CA GLY A 741 6.60 2.30 -22.91
C GLY A 741 6.65 0.85 -23.41
N ARG A 742 6.59 0.56 -24.72
CA ARG A 742 7.06 -0.75 -25.18
C ARG A 742 8.58 -0.75 -25.17
N ARG A 743 9.19 -1.65 -24.38
CA ARG A 743 10.58 -2.08 -24.62
C ARG A 743 10.65 -2.42 -26.10
N GLY A 744 11.41 -1.64 -26.88
CA GLY A 744 11.79 -2.03 -28.23
C GLY A 744 12.29 -3.48 -28.17
N PRO A 745 12.10 -4.29 -29.23
CA PRO A 745 12.52 -5.68 -29.22
C PRO A 745 13.96 -5.74 -28.70
N GLN A 746 14.18 -6.43 -27.57
CA GLN A 746 15.53 -6.80 -27.14
C GLN A 746 16.05 -7.74 -28.21
N ILE A 747 16.72 -7.18 -29.22
CA ILE A 747 17.38 -7.97 -30.24
C ILE A 747 18.50 -8.69 -29.51
N GLY A 748 18.40 -10.03 -29.50
CA GLY A 748 19.18 -10.90 -28.64
C GLY A 748 20.70 -10.72 -28.77
N PRO A 749 21.48 -11.44 -27.94
CA PRO A 749 22.91 -11.24 -27.69
C PRO A 749 23.88 -11.53 -28.87
N GLY A 750 23.46 -11.33 -30.13
CA GLY A 750 24.24 -11.63 -31.34
C GLY A 750 24.73 -10.41 -32.15
N ALA A 751 24.40 -9.18 -31.78
CA ALA A 751 24.72 -7.98 -32.57
C ALA A 751 26.14 -7.41 -32.32
N GLY A 752 27.18 -8.23 -32.39
CA GLY A 752 28.57 -7.78 -32.27
C GLY A 752 29.18 -7.89 -30.87
N ARG A 753 30.43 -7.44 -30.71
CA ARG A 753 31.18 -7.51 -29.45
C ARG A 753 30.64 -6.48 -28.45
N PRO A 754 30.44 -6.81 -27.16
CA PRO A 754 30.07 -5.84 -26.14
C PRO A 754 30.95 -4.58 -26.18
N GLY A 755 30.31 -3.41 -26.12
CA GLY A 755 30.95 -2.10 -26.24
C GLY A 755 31.22 -1.59 -27.66
N SER A 756 31.08 -2.42 -28.71
CA SER A 756 31.20 -1.94 -30.10
C SER A 756 29.99 -1.12 -30.56
N GLU A 757 30.16 -0.24 -31.55
CA GLU A 757 29.09 0.59 -32.12
C GLU A 757 27.84 -0.22 -32.51
N LYS A 758 28.01 -1.36 -33.21
CA LYS A 758 26.90 -2.25 -33.57
C LYS A 758 26.18 -2.84 -32.35
N TRP A 759 26.92 -3.20 -31.31
CA TRP A 759 26.35 -3.74 -30.07
C TRP A 759 25.59 -2.64 -29.31
N VAL A 760 26.15 -1.43 -29.26
CA VAL A 760 25.49 -0.28 -28.67
C VAL A 760 24.18 0.02 -29.40
N ALA A 761 24.25 0.20 -30.73
CA ALA A 761 23.10 0.51 -31.57
C ALA A 761 21.94 -0.49 -31.41
N ALA A 762 22.26 -1.78 -31.27
CA ALA A 762 21.27 -2.83 -31.07
C ALA A 762 20.60 -2.82 -29.69
N ASN A 763 21.16 -2.11 -28.70
CA ASN A 763 20.67 -2.08 -27.32
C ASN A 763 20.17 -0.70 -26.87
N LEU A 764 20.33 0.35 -27.68
CA LEU A 764 19.87 1.70 -27.38
C LEU A 764 18.35 1.74 -27.13
N GLN A 765 17.95 2.40 -26.05
CA GLN A 765 16.56 2.71 -25.73
C GLN A 765 16.36 4.24 -25.71
N GLY A 766 15.15 4.69 -26.02
CA GLY A 766 14.79 6.11 -26.01
C GLY A 766 15.29 6.92 -27.21
N VAL A 767 15.68 6.24 -28.30
CA VAL A 767 16.23 6.86 -29.52
C VAL A 767 15.24 7.80 -30.19
N GLU A 768 13.94 7.55 -30.01
CA GLU A 768 12.85 8.39 -30.48
C GLU A 768 12.84 9.81 -29.86
N LYS A 769 13.55 10.04 -28.76
CA LYS A 769 13.70 11.38 -28.15
C LYS A 769 14.36 12.38 -29.09
N TRP A 770 15.08 11.92 -30.10
CA TRP A 770 15.61 12.80 -31.15
C TRP A 770 14.51 13.59 -31.86
N PHE A 771 13.32 13.03 -32.06
CA PHE A 771 12.22 13.77 -32.68
C PHE A 771 11.71 14.93 -31.82
N GLU A 772 11.74 14.78 -30.49
CA GLU A 772 11.44 15.86 -29.54
C GLU A 772 12.52 16.94 -29.60
N ALA A 773 13.79 16.56 -29.53
CA ALA A 773 14.94 17.47 -29.62
C ALA A 773 14.97 18.25 -30.96
N LYS A 774 14.77 17.56 -32.08
CA LYS A 774 14.74 18.18 -33.42
C LYS A 774 13.63 19.21 -33.56
N ARG A 775 12.43 18.95 -32.99
CA ARG A 775 11.34 19.94 -32.97
C ARG A 775 11.69 21.17 -32.14
N MET A 776 12.41 21.01 -31.03
CA MET A 776 12.88 22.14 -30.23
C MET A 776 13.89 23.03 -30.98
N LEU A 777 14.70 22.45 -31.87
CA LEU A 777 15.66 23.18 -32.70
C LEU A 777 15.04 23.87 -33.91
N GLU A 778 14.17 23.16 -34.64
CA GLU A 778 13.65 23.64 -35.94
C GLU A 778 12.27 24.29 -35.86
N GLY A 779 11.53 24.08 -34.76
CA GLY A 779 10.10 24.32 -34.69
C GLY A 779 9.27 23.29 -35.50
N ARG A 780 7.95 23.31 -35.31
CA ARG A 780 7.05 22.49 -36.15
C ARG A 780 6.95 23.08 -37.54
N LYS A 781 7.05 22.21 -38.55
CA LYS A 781 6.77 22.52 -39.96
C LYS A 781 5.51 21.76 -40.39
N GLY A 782 4.47 22.49 -40.82
CA GLY A 782 3.20 21.90 -41.24
C GLY A 782 2.29 21.54 -40.06
N LYS A 783 1.30 20.68 -40.30
CA LYS A 783 0.29 20.29 -39.30
C LYS A 783 0.92 19.51 -38.14
N ILE A 784 0.29 19.60 -36.97
CA ILE A 784 0.65 18.81 -35.80
C ILE A 784 0.54 17.30 -36.09
N ALA A 785 1.56 16.55 -35.68
CA ALA A 785 1.62 15.11 -35.89
C ALA A 785 0.79 14.38 -34.82
N PRO A 786 0.04 13.32 -35.19
CA PRO A 786 -0.68 12.52 -34.22
C PRO A 786 0.31 11.79 -33.29
N ILE A 787 -0.02 11.73 -32.00
CA ILE A 787 0.74 10.98 -30.99
C ILE A 787 0.16 9.58 -30.73
N ARG A 788 -1.03 9.29 -31.30
CA ARG A 788 -1.75 8.01 -31.20
C ARG A 788 -2.88 7.91 -32.22
N THR A 789 -3.37 6.70 -32.47
CA THR A 789 -4.60 6.45 -33.27
C THR A 789 -5.81 6.07 -32.39
N LYS A 790 -7.03 6.11 -32.96
CA LYS A 790 -8.25 5.65 -32.27
C LYS A 790 -8.17 4.16 -31.90
N GLU A 791 -7.57 3.33 -32.76
CA GLU A 791 -7.39 1.90 -32.52
C GLU A 791 -6.50 1.64 -31.31
N GLU A 792 -5.42 2.42 -31.16
CA GLU A 792 -4.53 2.34 -29.99
C GLU A 792 -5.25 2.75 -28.70
N ILE A 793 -6.05 3.82 -28.75
CA ILE A 793 -6.88 4.26 -27.61
C ILE A 793 -7.83 3.16 -27.18
N ILE A 794 -8.57 2.57 -28.13
CA ILE A 794 -9.51 1.47 -27.86
C ILE A 794 -8.77 0.27 -27.27
N ALA A 795 -7.62 -0.11 -27.84
CA ALA A 795 -6.84 -1.26 -27.36
C ALA A 795 -6.30 -1.05 -25.94
N GLN A 796 -5.75 0.13 -25.64
CA GLN A 796 -5.23 0.48 -24.31
C GLN A 796 -6.37 0.55 -23.28
N ALA A 797 -7.47 1.24 -23.62
CA ALA A 797 -8.63 1.35 -22.74
C ALA A 797 -9.26 -0.02 -22.45
N ASN A 798 -9.38 -0.90 -23.46
CA ASN A 798 -9.87 -2.26 -23.26
C ASN A 798 -8.91 -3.11 -22.41
N HIS A 799 -7.60 -2.91 -22.53
CA HIS A 799 -6.64 -3.54 -21.62
C HIS A 799 -6.86 -3.11 -20.17
N VAL A 800 -7.09 -1.81 -19.93
CA VAL A 800 -7.39 -1.27 -18.59
C VAL A 800 -8.71 -1.81 -18.07
N ASN A 801 -9.78 -1.76 -18.87
CA ASN A 801 -11.09 -2.33 -18.53
C ASN A 801 -10.99 -3.80 -18.16
N PHE A 802 -10.27 -4.60 -18.96
CA PHE A 802 -10.02 -6.00 -18.67
C PHE A 802 -9.33 -6.18 -17.32
N ASN A 803 -8.25 -5.44 -17.05
CA ASN A 803 -7.56 -5.57 -15.77
C ASN A 803 -8.42 -5.09 -14.61
N LEU A 804 -9.12 -3.95 -14.68
CA LEU A 804 -9.96 -3.48 -13.58
C LEU A 804 -11.09 -4.47 -13.28
N LYS A 805 -11.82 -4.93 -14.31
CA LYS A 805 -12.88 -5.93 -14.15
C LYS A 805 -12.37 -7.23 -13.58
N ASN A 806 -11.19 -7.71 -13.98
CA ASN A 806 -10.69 -8.99 -13.48
C ASN A 806 -10.00 -8.87 -12.11
N ARG A 807 -9.45 -7.69 -11.80
CA ARG A 807 -8.58 -7.49 -10.63
C ARG A 807 -9.24 -6.68 -9.53
N TRP A 808 -10.52 -6.30 -9.64
CA TRP A 808 -11.16 -5.42 -8.67
C TRP A 808 -11.03 -5.87 -7.20
N PRO A 809 -11.28 -7.16 -6.85
CA PRO A 809 -11.09 -7.61 -5.47
C PRO A 809 -9.64 -7.49 -4.97
N ILE A 810 -8.66 -7.82 -5.82
CA ILE A 810 -7.25 -7.68 -5.45
C ILE A 810 -6.81 -6.23 -5.39
N MET A 811 -7.37 -5.34 -6.21
CA MET A 811 -7.01 -3.92 -6.21
C MET A 811 -7.62 -3.14 -5.05
N THR A 812 -8.54 -3.75 -4.30
CA THR A 812 -9.26 -3.14 -3.17
C THR A 812 -9.00 -3.89 -1.87
N THR A 813 -9.82 -4.90 -1.57
CA THR A 813 -9.90 -5.55 -0.25
C THR A 813 -8.76 -6.53 -0.02
N GLU A 814 -8.28 -7.18 -1.09
CA GLU A 814 -7.29 -8.25 -1.01
C GLU A 814 -5.84 -7.81 -1.30
N ALA A 815 -5.60 -6.55 -1.67
CA ALA A 815 -4.25 -6.00 -1.73
C ALA A 815 -3.69 -5.75 -0.34
N GLY A 816 -2.42 -6.12 -0.18
CA GLY A 816 -1.64 -5.79 1.00
C GLY A 816 -0.77 -4.57 0.80
N PRO A 817 0.23 -4.66 -0.09
CA PRO A 817 1.08 -3.54 -0.47
C PRO A 817 0.48 -2.78 -1.67
N THR A 818 0.79 -1.49 -1.72
CA THR A 818 0.36 -0.55 -2.77
C THR A 818 0.98 -0.87 -4.14
N ASP A 819 2.21 -1.39 -4.19
CA ASP A 819 2.87 -1.83 -5.43
C ASP A 819 2.15 -3.00 -6.16
N ARG A 820 1.25 -3.71 -5.46
CA ARG A 820 0.54 -4.89 -5.99
C ARG A 820 -0.72 -4.58 -6.75
N VAL A 821 -1.27 -3.38 -6.62
CA VAL A 821 -2.48 -3.02 -7.37
C VAL A 821 -2.14 -2.39 -8.73
N ALA A 822 -0.88 -2.02 -8.97
CA ALA A 822 -0.44 -1.54 -10.26
C ALA A 822 -0.41 -2.66 -11.32
N PHE A 823 -0.74 -2.31 -12.56
CA PHE A 823 -0.57 -3.15 -13.73
C PHE A 823 -0.05 -2.32 -14.91
N HIS A 824 0.52 -2.98 -15.91
CA HIS A 824 1.04 -2.28 -17.10
C HIS A 824 -0.09 -1.56 -17.84
N GLY A 825 0.09 -0.28 -18.13
CA GLY A 825 -0.94 0.55 -18.78
C GLY A 825 -1.96 1.18 -17.83
N ILE A 826 -1.83 1.01 -16.50
CA ILE A 826 -2.77 1.62 -15.54
C ILE A 826 -2.86 3.15 -15.64
N VAL A 827 -1.80 3.82 -16.11
CA VAL A 827 -1.76 5.27 -16.33
C VAL A 827 -2.21 5.70 -17.74
N ASP A 828 -2.55 4.74 -18.62
CA ASP A 828 -2.91 5.04 -20.02
C ASP A 828 -4.12 5.97 -20.12
N PRO A 829 -5.22 5.82 -19.32
CA PRO A 829 -6.33 6.75 -19.39
C PRO A 829 -5.91 8.19 -19.08
N PHE A 830 -5.10 8.42 -18.05
CA PHE A 830 -4.53 9.75 -17.79
C PHE A 830 -3.75 10.27 -18.99
N CYS A 831 -2.87 9.45 -19.56
CA CYS A 831 -2.05 9.82 -20.71
C CYS A 831 -2.89 10.10 -21.98
N ILE A 832 -4.01 9.39 -22.15
CA ILE A 832 -4.96 9.57 -23.24
C ILE A 832 -5.71 10.90 -23.08
N TYR A 833 -6.30 11.13 -21.91
CA TYR A 833 -7.05 12.36 -21.61
C TYR A 833 -6.17 13.61 -21.67
N THR A 834 -4.90 13.54 -21.28
CA THR A 834 -4.07 14.74 -21.09
C THR A 834 -3.02 14.96 -22.17
N GLY A 835 -2.84 14.01 -23.10
CA GLY A 835 -1.66 13.97 -24.00
C GLY A 835 -0.35 13.65 -23.26
N GLY A 836 -0.47 13.39 -21.95
CA GLY A 836 0.59 13.23 -20.98
C GLY A 836 1.31 11.89 -21.02
N GLY A 837 2.36 11.78 -20.21
CA GLY A 837 3.20 10.59 -20.09
C GLY A 837 4.16 10.67 -18.91
N MET A 838 5.06 9.70 -18.79
CA MET A 838 6.13 9.73 -17.77
C MET A 838 7.12 10.87 -18.07
N GLY A 839 7.53 11.62 -17.05
CA GLY A 839 8.49 12.72 -17.19
C GLY A 839 8.46 13.73 -16.03
N GLY A 840 9.52 14.54 -15.89
CA GLY A 840 9.60 15.61 -14.90
C GLY A 840 9.27 15.15 -13.46
N PRO A 841 8.21 15.69 -12.82
CA PRO A 841 7.86 15.41 -11.42
C PRO A 841 7.28 14.01 -11.13
N LEU A 842 6.79 13.29 -12.14
CA LEU A 842 6.56 11.83 -12.18
C LEU A 842 5.80 11.53 -13.48
N LEU A 843 4.63 12.14 -13.63
CA LEU A 843 3.88 12.27 -14.89
C LEU A 843 3.89 13.74 -15.35
N ARG A 844 3.56 13.96 -16.62
CA ARG A 844 3.30 15.27 -17.23
C ARG A 844 1.97 15.22 -17.96
N ALA A 845 1.26 16.34 -18.02
CA ALA A 845 0.05 16.56 -18.82
C ALA A 845 0.33 17.69 -19.83
N ALA A 846 -0.07 17.52 -21.09
CA ALA A 846 -0.02 18.62 -22.07
C ALA A 846 -1.23 19.55 -21.90
N VAL A 847 -2.36 18.97 -21.48
CA VAL A 847 -3.63 19.65 -21.21
C VAL A 847 -4.37 18.97 -20.07
N THR A 848 -5.08 19.74 -19.25
CA THR A 848 -6.09 19.25 -18.30
C THR A 848 -7.41 19.99 -18.54
N TYR A 849 -8.44 19.65 -17.77
CA TYR A 849 -9.77 20.24 -17.92
C TYR A 849 -10.27 20.88 -16.62
N GLU A 850 -11.30 21.69 -16.71
CA GLU A 850 -12.06 22.18 -15.56
C GLU A 850 -13.53 22.38 -15.93
N ASN A 851 -14.38 22.58 -14.92
CA ASN A 851 -15.84 22.64 -15.07
C ASN A 851 -16.40 21.40 -15.75
N THR A 852 -15.81 20.23 -15.46
CA THR A 852 -16.34 18.92 -15.84
C THR A 852 -16.64 18.12 -14.59
N THR A 853 -17.64 17.25 -14.65
CA THR A 853 -17.80 16.17 -13.67
C THR A 853 -17.02 14.94 -14.14
N LYS A 854 -17.30 13.75 -13.59
CA LYS A 854 -16.85 12.48 -14.19
C LYS A 854 -17.40 12.30 -15.62
N ASP A 855 -18.45 13.03 -16.03
CA ASP A 855 -19.29 12.73 -17.20
C ASP A 855 -18.76 13.29 -18.53
N PHE A 856 -17.52 12.95 -18.87
CA PHE A 856 -16.97 13.26 -20.18
C PHE A 856 -15.90 12.24 -20.59
N ALA A 857 -15.63 12.17 -21.88
CA ALA A 857 -14.45 11.49 -22.41
C ALA A 857 -13.63 12.45 -23.26
N ALA A 858 -12.32 12.45 -23.05
CA ALA A 858 -11.40 13.21 -23.87
C ALA A 858 -10.22 12.35 -24.32
N ALA A 859 -9.78 12.52 -25.56
CA ALA A 859 -8.60 11.88 -26.09
C ALA A 859 -7.75 12.90 -26.85
N VAL A 860 -6.55 13.19 -26.32
CA VAL A 860 -5.59 14.06 -26.99
C VAL A 860 -4.91 13.25 -28.09
N MET A 861 -5.17 13.65 -29.33
CA MET A 861 -4.68 13.00 -30.54
C MET A 861 -3.33 13.56 -30.97
N ALA A 862 -3.06 14.83 -30.63
CA ALA A 862 -1.80 15.51 -30.94
C ALA A 862 -1.57 16.65 -29.93
N ALA A 863 -0.31 16.85 -29.52
CA ALA A 863 0.08 17.94 -28.64
C ALA A 863 1.55 18.33 -28.82
N ASP A 864 1.83 19.64 -28.91
CA ASP A 864 3.15 20.25 -28.83
C ASP A 864 3.03 21.71 -28.36
N SER A 865 4.15 22.45 -28.32
CA SER A 865 4.14 23.85 -27.86
C SER A 865 3.42 24.83 -28.80
N GLN A 866 3.04 24.39 -30.00
CA GLN A 866 2.39 25.21 -31.01
C GLN A 866 0.95 24.76 -31.29
N GLY A 867 0.44 23.70 -30.67
CA GLY A 867 -0.96 23.31 -30.85
C GLY A 867 -1.39 22.04 -30.14
N LEU A 868 -2.70 21.79 -30.18
CA LEU A 868 -3.40 20.65 -29.59
C LEU A 868 -4.51 20.16 -30.53
N ARG A 869 -4.74 18.86 -30.58
CA ARG A 869 -5.94 18.26 -31.18
C ARG A 869 -6.57 17.27 -30.21
N ILE A 870 -7.83 17.49 -29.85
CA ILE A 870 -8.55 16.73 -28.82
C ILE A 870 -9.86 16.21 -29.41
N LEU A 871 -10.13 14.91 -29.25
CA LEU A 871 -11.48 14.37 -29.38
C LEU A 871 -12.16 14.51 -28.03
N TYR A 872 -13.35 15.11 -28.00
CA TYR A 872 -14.10 15.35 -26.78
C TYR A 872 -15.53 14.84 -26.94
N TYR A 873 -16.07 14.19 -25.90
CA TYR A 873 -17.46 13.74 -25.88
C TYR A 873 -18.09 14.05 -24.53
N SER A 874 -19.21 14.78 -24.53
CA SER A 874 -19.97 15.07 -23.31
C SER A 874 -20.91 13.92 -22.97
N LEU A 875 -20.80 13.37 -21.77
CA LEU A 875 -21.76 12.43 -21.19
C LEU A 875 -22.71 13.10 -20.19
N ALA A 876 -22.55 14.41 -19.97
CA ALA A 876 -23.45 15.22 -19.15
C ALA A 876 -24.84 15.30 -19.78
N ASP A 877 -25.86 15.47 -18.92
CA ASP A 877 -27.25 15.55 -19.33
C ASP A 877 -27.62 16.94 -19.88
N ASP A 878 -26.88 17.98 -19.49
CA ASP A 878 -27.10 19.38 -19.88
C ASP A 878 -25.89 19.99 -20.62
N THR A 879 -26.14 21.08 -21.35
CA THR A 879 -25.08 21.88 -21.99
C THR A 879 -24.10 22.38 -20.93
N CYS A 880 -22.80 22.18 -21.17
CA CYS A 880 -21.74 22.52 -20.21
C CYS A 880 -20.77 23.54 -20.81
N LYS A 881 -20.36 24.52 -20.01
CA LYS A 881 -19.21 25.37 -20.33
C LYS A 881 -17.96 24.76 -19.70
N ILE A 882 -17.14 24.12 -20.51
CA ILE A 882 -15.92 23.43 -20.05
C ILE A 882 -14.69 24.30 -20.26
N GLY A 883 -13.72 24.17 -19.36
CA GLY A 883 -12.40 24.78 -19.51
C GLY A 883 -11.37 23.78 -20.01
N ILE A 884 -10.58 24.20 -20.99
CA ILE A 884 -9.39 23.50 -21.46
C ILE A 884 -8.20 24.25 -20.90
N VAL A 885 -7.29 23.54 -20.26
CA VAL A 885 -6.14 24.14 -19.55
C VAL A 885 -4.84 23.64 -20.19
N PRO A 886 -4.29 24.35 -21.19
CA PRO A 886 -3.03 23.97 -21.81
C PRO A 886 -1.83 24.26 -20.89
N TRP A 887 -0.89 23.32 -20.83
CA TRP A 887 0.33 23.44 -20.03
C TRP A 887 1.60 23.57 -20.87
N GLU A 888 1.57 23.14 -22.13
CA GLU A 888 2.75 23.10 -23.01
C GLU A 888 2.77 24.19 -24.09
N LEU A 889 1.68 24.93 -24.30
CA LEU A 889 1.62 25.97 -25.33
C LEU A 889 2.60 27.12 -25.05
N GLU A 890 3.20 27.65 -26.12
CA GLU A 890 4.13 28.79 -26.10
C GLU A 890 3.42 30.07 -25.63
N SER A 891 3.86 30.60 -24.48
CA SER A 891 3.31 31.82 -23.87
C SER A 891 3.50 33.06 -24.74
N GLY A 892 2.53 33.97 -24.67
CA GLY A 892 2.45 35.17 -25.51
C GLY A 892 2.16 34.89 -26.99
N GLY A 893 1.97 33.63 -27.40
CA GLY A 893 1.60 33.28 -28.76
C GLY A 893 0.13 33.57 -29.04
N THR A 894 -0.20 33.85 -30.29
CA THR A 894 -1.59 33.93 -30.76
C THR A 894 -2.00 32.58 -31.32
N TYR A 895 -3.19 32.12 -30.92
CA TYR A 895 -3.74 30.83 -31.27
C TYR A 895 -5.15 30.99 -31.78
N ASP A 896 -5.52 30.15 -32.74
CA ASP A 896 -6.92 29.93 -33.13
C ASP A 896 -7.39 28.62 -32.52
N LEU A 897 -8.50 28.67 -31.77
CA LEU A 897 -9.26 27.50 -31.38
C LEU A 897 -10.43 27.33 -32.35
N ARG A 898 -10.62 26.10 -32.79
CA ARG A 898 -11.79 25.66 -33.56
C ARG A 898 -12.47 24.50 -32.85
N LEU A 899 -13.77 24.66 -32.58
CA LEU A 899 -14.64 23.61 -32.06
C LEU A 899 -15.51 23.07 -33.20
N GLY A 900 -15.24 21.84 -33.60
CA GLY A 900 -15.99 21.14 -34.63
C GLY A 900 -16.82 19.99 -34.07
N ILE A 901 -17.99 19.72 -34.64
CA ILE A 901 -18.76 18.50 -34.40
C ILE A 901 -18.26 17.41 -35.36
N ASP A 902 -18.12 16.19 -34.85
CA ASP A 902 -17.87 14.96 -35.61
C ASP A 902 -19.12 14.05 -35.46
N GLN A 903 -20.02 14.06 -36.43
CA GLN A 903 -21.29 13.34 -36.36
C GLN A 903 -21.16 11.86 -36.73
N ASN A 904 -20.13 11.51 -37.50
CA ASN A 904 -19.97 10.18 -38.10
C ASN A 904 -18.79 9.38 -37.53
N ASP A 905 -18.07 9.95 -36.55
CA ASP A 905 -16.89 9.39 -35.88
C ASP A 905 -15.71 9.11 -36.82
N ASP A 906 -15.57 9.86 -37.92
CA ASP A 906 -14.52 9.70 -38.93
C ASP A 906 -13.25 10.52 -38.67
N ASP A 907 -13.16 11.16 -37.50
CA ASP A 907 -12.08 12.06 -37.11
C ASP A 907 -12.01 13.36 -37.92
N ARG A 908 -13.11 13.78 -38.54
CA ARG A 908 -13.18 15.03 -39.29
C ARG A 908 -14.31 15.90 -38.79
N THR A 909 -14.06 17.20 -38.82
CA THR A 909 -15.09 18.17 -38.49
C THR A 909 -16.12 18.22 -39.62
N ASP A 910 -17.35 17.81 -39.33
CA ASP A 910 -18.49 17.95 -40.22
C ASP A 910 -19.04 19.39 -40.19
N ALA A 911 -19.10 19.99 -39.00
CA ALA A 911 -19.59 21.35 -38.79
C ALA A 911 -18.79 22.09 -37.72
N VAL A 912 -18.44 23.35 -37.99
CA VAL A 912 -17.80 24.23 -36.99
C VAL A 912 -18.89 24.95 -36.21
N VAL A 913 -18.80 24.91 -34.89
CA VAL A 913 -19.78 25.56 -34.01
C VAL A 913 -19.19 26.70 -33.19
N ASP A 914 -17.86 26.75 -33.04
CA ASP A 914 -17.16 27.86 -32.42
C ASP A 914 -15.77 28.02 -33.03
N GLU A 915 -15.33 29.27 -33.15
CA GLU A 915 -14.00 29.64 -33.63
C GLU A 915 -13.58 30.92 -32.90
N GLN A 916 -12.46 30.85 -32.19
CA GLN A 916 -11.98 31.95 -31.36
C GLN A 916 -10.47 32.12 -31.51
N SER A 917 -10.02 33.36 -31.69
CA SER A 917 -8.59 33.70 -31.62
C SER A 917 -8.28 34.26 -30.23
N PHE A 918 -7.19 33.80 -29.62
CA PHE A 918 -6.76 34.28 -28.31
C PHE A 918 -5.24 34.39 -28.23
N VAL A 919 -4.76 35.28 -27.37
CA VAL A 919 -3.35 35.31 -26.97
C VAL A 919 -3.23 34.44 -25.73
N PHE A 920 -2.41 33.40 -25.80
CA PHE A 920 -2.19 32.51 -24.65
C PHE A 920 -1.22 33.19 -23.69
N PRO A 921 -1.64 33.62 -22.48
CA PRO A 921 -0.78 34.45 -21.65
C PRO A 921 0.34 33.60 -21.04
N GLN A 922 0.00 32.49 -20.40
CA GLN A 922 0.94 31.60 -19.70
C GLN A 922 0.36 30.20 -19.43
N PRO A 923 1.20 29.20 -19.12
CA PRO A 923 0.75 27.85 -18.78
C PRO A 923 -0.30 27.86 -17.65
N GLY A 924 -1.30 26.99 -17.77
CA GLY A 924 -2.41 26.93 -16.80
C GLY A 924 -3.54 27.91 -17.07
N SER A 925 -3.43 28.80 -18.07
CA SER A 925 -4.54 29.67 -18.48
C SER A 925 -5.67 28.86 -19.13
N VAL A 926 -6.92 29.23 -18.84
CA VAL A 926 -8.09 28.47 -19.30
C VAL A 926 -8.63 29.03 -20.61
N VAL A 927 -8.97 28.13 -21.54
CA VAL A 927 -9.72 28.42 -22.76
C VAL A 927 -11.08 27.75 -22.66
N TYR A 928 -12.16 28.53 -22.68
CA TYR A 928 -13.51 28.01 -22.50
C TYR A 928 -14.17 27.66 -23.84
N VAL A 929 -14.98 26.60 -23.82
CA VAL A 929 -15.88 26.22 -24.92
C VAL A 929 -17.21 25.72 -24.36
N ASN A 930 -18.29 25.83 -25.13
CA ASN A 930 -19.59 25.26 -24.78
C ASN A 930 -19.80 23.95 -25.53
N VAL A 931 -20.21 22.91 -24.81
CA VAL A 931 -20.45 21.57 -25.37
C VAL A 931 -21.86 21.10 -25.06
N GLU A 932 -22.52 20.53 -26.06
CA GLU A 932 -23.86 19.97 -25.95
C GLU A 932 -23.83 18.51 -25.43
N PRO A 933 -24.89 18.06 -24.74
CA PRO A 933 -25.04 16.67 -24.32
C PRO A 933 -24.84 15.69 -25.48
N ARG A 934 -24.19 14.56 -25.20
CA ARG A 934 -24.07 13.41 -26.12
C ARG A 934 -23.48 13.72 -27.50
N THR A 935 -22.72 14.81 -27.62
CA THR A 935 -22.14 15.28 -28.87
C THR A 935 -20.64 15.04 -28.90
N ALA A 936 -20.14 14.52 -30.02
CA ALA A 936 -18.70 14.35 -30.27
C ALA A 936 -18.13 15.61 -30.92
N TYR A 937 -17.03 16.08 -30.37
CA TYR A 937 -16.32 17.28 -30.79
C TYR A 937 -14.86 16.97 -31.15
N ILE A 938 -14.34 17.73 -32.10
CA ILE A 938 -12.92 17.87 -32.38
C ILE A 938 -12.55 19.29 -31.98
N ILE A 939 -11.64 19.41 -31.02
CA ILE A 939 -11.09 20.69 -30.58
C ILE A 939 -9.68 20.81 -31.15
N GLU A 940 -9.48 21.82 -31.98
CA GLU A 940 -8.18 22.12 -32.58
C GLU A 940 -7.72 23.48 -32.05
N ILE A 941 -6.52 23.54 -31.47
CA ILE A 941 -5.85 24.78 -31.09
C ILE A 941 -4.56 24.85 -31.88
N GLU A 942 -4.38 25.89 -32.68
CA GLU A 942 -3.22 26.01 -33.58
C GLU A 942 -2.61 27.41 -33.47
N GLN A 943 -1.29 27.48 -33.31
CA GLN A 943 -0.56 28.73 -33.23
C GLN A 943 -0.56 29.44 -34.59
N THR A 944 -1.06 30.67 -34.64
CA THR A 944 -1.01 31.55 -35.81
C THR A 944 0.15 32.52 -35.75
N GLN A 945 0.56 32.90 -34.53
CA GLN A 945 1.71 33.77 -34.31
C GLN A 945 2.54 33.27 -33.12
N ARG A 946 3.85 33.19 -33.32
CA ARG A 946 4.84 32.87 -32.27
C ARG A 946 4.74 33.85 -31.11
N GLY A 947 4.86 33.31 -29.91
CA GLY A 947 4.96 34.07 -28.69
C GLY A 947 6.39 34.43 -28.36
N ARG A 948 6.65 34.64 -27.08
CA ARG A 948 7.99 34.79 -26.53
C ARG A 948 8.11 33.85 -25.34
N LYS A 949 9.26 33.20 -25.21
CA LYS A 949 9.56 32.40 -24.03
C LYS A 949 9.34 33.28 -22.77
N PRO A 950 8.47 32.87 -21.83
CA PRO A 950 8.24 33.65 -20.63
C PRO A 950 9.53 33.70 -19.82
N GLY A 951 9.88 34.89 -19.34
CA GLY A 951 11.01 35.10 -18.45
C GLY A 951 10.68 34.73 -17.00
N VAL A 952 11.58 35.07 -16.08
CA VAL A 952 11.26 35.07 -14.65
C VAL A 952 10.14 36.09 -14.35
N ALA A 953 9.26 35.76 -13.41
CA ALA A 953 8.09 36.55 -13.02
C ALA A 953 7.95 36.60 -11.49
N PRO A 954 7.30 37.63 -10.91
CA PRO A 954 6.88 37.59 -9.51
C PRO A 954 5.73 36.59 -9.36
N ASP A 955 5.49 36.11 -8.14
CA ASP A 955 4.31 35.28 -7.88
C ASP A 955 3.98 35.32 -6.39
N PRO A 956 3.14 36.28 -5.94
CA PRO A 956 2.62 36.22 -4.60
C PRO A 956 1.69 35.00 -4.46
N GLY A 957 1.66 34.38 -3.29
CA GLY A 957 0.80 33.22 -3.09
C GLY A 957 0.44 32.99 -1.64
N ILE A 958 -0.70 32.34 -1.43
CA ILE A 958 -1.23 31.95 -0.13
C ILE A 958 -1.77 30.52 -0.17
N SER A 959 -1.75 29.85 0.97
CA SER A 959 -2.42 28.59 1.23
C SER A 959 -3.32 28.68 2.47
N ALA A 960 -4.20 27.69 2.66
CA ALA A 960 -5.09 27.66 3.83
C ALA A 960 -4.33 27.63 5.18
N ALA A 961 -3.10 27.13 5.20
CA ALA A 961 -2.27 27.08 6.41
C ALA A 961 -1.72 28.46 6.84
N ASP A 962 -1.80 29.45 5.95
CA ASP A 962 -1.22 30.78 6.13
C ASP A 962 -2.20 31.79 6.75
N ILE A 963 -3.44 31.34 7.01
CA ILE A 963 -4.52 32.13 7.62
C ILE A 963 -4.65 31.72 9.08
N ASP A 964 -4.20 32.57 10.00
CA ASP A 964 -4.27 32.33 11.44
C ASP A 964 -4.89 33.52 12.17
N TYR A 965 -5.28 33.32 13.43
CA TYR A 965 -5.84 34.35 14.27
C TYR A 965 -5.20 34.35 15.66
N ASP A 966 -4.54 35.45 15.98
CA ASP A 966 -3.92 35.65 17.28
C ASP A 966 -4.20 37.06 17.83
N ASN A 967 -4.40 37.13 19.14
CA ASN A 967 -4.48 38.39 19.89
C ASN A 967 -5.39 39.50 19.31
N GLY A 968 -6.52 39.12 18.69
CA GLY A 968 -7.46 40.10 18.11
C GLY A 968 -7.09 40.58 16.71
N LYS A 969 -6.20 39.86 16.03
CA LYS A 969 -5.79 40.12 14.66
C LYS A 969 -5.89 38.85 13.84
N LEU A 970 -6.40 39.01 12.63
CA LEU A 970 -6.21 38.03 11.57
C LEU A 970 -4.78 38.20 11.03
N LEU A 971 -4.01 37.13 11.04
CA LEU A 971 -2.65 37.06 10.52
C LEU A 971 -2.69 36.31 9.21
N VAL A 972 -2.22 36.95 8.15
CA VAL A 972 -2.18 36.37 6.80
C VAL A 972 -0.74 36.36 6.34
N GLN A 973 -0.16 35.17 6.17
CA GLN A 973 1.17 35.02 5.60
C GLN A 973 1.07 34.96 4.07
N VAL A 974 1.77 35.87 3.40
CA VAL A 974 1.86 35.91 1.94
C VAL A 974 3.28 35.58 1.54
N HIS A 975 3.42 34.64 0.63
CA HIS A 975 4.68 34.15 0.10
C HIS A 975 4.99 34.85 -1.22
N ASN A 976 6.26 34.93 -1.60
CA ASN A 976 6.65 35.08 -3.00
C ASN A 976 7.32 33.80 -3.46
N VAL A 977 6.67 33.09 -4.37
CA VAL A 977 7.12 31.81 -4.94
C VAL A 977 7.61 31.95 -6.38
N GLY A 978 7.64 33.18 -6.89
CA GLY A 978 8.21 33.54 -8.18
C GLY A 978 9.73 33.70 -8.14
N SER A 979 10.28 34.32 -9.18
CA SER A 979 11.72 34.58 -9.33
C SER A 979 12.06 36.08 -9.41
N LEU A 980 11.05 36.95 -9.38
CA LEU A 980 11.19 38.41 -9.22
C LEU A 980 10.55 38.88 -7.92
N PRO A 981 11.04 39.98 -7.30
CA PRO A 981 10.38 40.57 -6.14
C PRO A 981 8.98 41.06 -6.51
N VAL A 982 8.07 41.07 -5.54
CA VAL A 982 6.72 41.62 -5.67
C VAL A 982 6.56 42.80 -4.72
N GLU A 983 5.95 43.88 -5.19
CA GLU A 983 5.76 45.12 -4.44
C GLU A 983 4.27 45.45 -4.31
N SER A 984 3.90 46.16 -3.23
CA SER A 984 2.55 46.69 -2.99
C SER A 984 1.44 45.63 -3.07
N VAL A 985 1.63 44.50 -2.39
CA VAL A 985 0.69 43.38 -2.41
C VAL A 985 -0.52 43.69 -1.54
N ALA A 986 -1.66 43.97 -2.17
CA ALA A 986 -2.93 44.18 -1.48
C ALA A 986 -3.47 42.85 -0.95
N VAL A 987 -4.00 42.85 0.27
CA VAL A 987 -4.62 41.69 0.92
C VAL A 987 -5.99 42.09 1.44
N GLU A 988 -7.02 41.34 1.09
CA GLU A 988 -8.37 41.50 1.58
C GLU A 988 -8.86 40.21 2.24
N ALA A 989 -9.51 40.32 3.39
CA ALA A 989 -10.08 39.18 4.10
C ALA A 989 -11.60 39.33 4.20
N TYR A 990 -12.32 38.22 4.09
CA TYR A 990 -13.77 38.13 4.09
C TYR A 990 -14.25 37.05 5.07
N ALA A 991 -15.38 37.30 5.73
CA ALA A 991 -16.11 36.33 6.51
C ALA A 991 -17.13 35.63 5.59
N GLY A 992 -16.86 34.37 5.24
CA GLY A 992 -17.52 33.65 4.16
C GLY A 992 -16.92 33.93 2.78
N ASP A 993 -17.32 33.14 1.79
CA ASP A 993 -16.86 33.23 0.41
C ASP A 993 -17.30 34.57 -0.22
N PRO A 994 -16.38 35.41 -0.70
CA PRO A 994 -16.72 36.70 -1.32
C PRO A 994 -17.63 36.57 -2.56
N ASP A 995 -17.52 35.47 -3.31
CA ASP A 995 -18.35 35.21 -4.50
C ASP A 995 -19.77 34.76 -4.13
N ASP A 996 -19.97 34.26 -2.90
CA ASP A 996 -21.26 33.89 -2.32
C ASP A 996 -21.73 34.87 -1.21
N GLY A 997 -21.39 36.15 -1.36
CA GLY A 997 -21.90 37.21 -0.48
C GLY A 997 -21.18 37.36 0.86
N GLY A 998 -19.95 36.85 0.97
CA GLY A 998 -19.05 37.03 2.10
C GLY A 998 -18.84 38.50 2.47
N THR A 999 -18.67 38.78 3.76
CA THR A 999 -18.55 40.15 4.28
C THR A 999 -17.09 40.53 4.50
N LEU A 1000 -16.64 41.65 3.91
CA LEU A 1000 -15.28 42.15 4.09
C LEU A 1000 -14.95 42.37 5.59
N ILE A 1001 -13.92 41.66 6.07
CA ILE A 1001 -13.34 41.77 7.40
C ILE A 1001 -12.41 42.99 7.48
N GLY A 1002 -11.53 43.14 6.50
CA GLY A 1002 -10.55 44.23 6.46
C GLY A 1002 -9.55 44.08 5.33
N LYS A 1003 -8.65 45.07 5.24
CA LYS A 1003 -7.64 45.17 4.17
C LYS A 1003 -6.26 45.46 4.77
N ALA A 1004 -5.22 44.99 4.10
CA ALA A 1004 -3.83 45.31 4.39
C ALA A 1004 -3.04 45.45 3.07
N VAL A 1005 -1.84 46.04 3.14
CA VAL A 1005 -0.89 46.10 2.02
C VAL A 1005 0.48 45.69 2.54
N ILE A 1006 1.12 44.76 1.86
CA ILE A 1006 2.52 44.38 2.10
C ILE A 1006 3.39 45.19 1.13
N GLU A 1007 4.38 45.91 1.66
CA GLU A 1007 5.23 46.82 0.86
C GLU A 1007 6.04 46.07 -0.20
N SER A 1008 6.73 45.00 0.18
CA SER A 1008 7.46 44.15 -0.75
C SER A 1008 7.79 42.77 -0.18
N ILE A 1009 7.94 41.80 -1.08
CA ILE A 1009 8.39 40.44 -0.78
C ILE A 1009 9.46 40.06 -1.81
N GLU A 1010 10.69 39.85 -1.35
CA GLU A 1010 11.81 39.42 -2.19
C GLU A 1010 11.57 38.06 -2.86
N ALA A 1011 12.30 37.74 -3.93
CA ALA A 1011 12.27 36.43 -4.55
C ALA A 1011 13.16 35.40 -3.80
N PRO A 1012 12.75 34.12 -3.71
CA PRO A 1012 13.51 33.04 -3.06
C PRO A 1012 14.71 32.54 -3.90
N ASN A 1013 15.42 33.43 -4.58
CA ASN A 1013 16.56 33.07 -5.45
C ASN A 1013 17.76 32.54 -4.67
N ASP A 1014 17.86 32.78 -3.36
CA ASP A 1014 18.87 32.16 -2.47
C ASP A 1014 18.43 30.80 -1.89
N LEU A 1015 17.34 30.25 -2.41
CA LEU A 1015 16.70 29.00 -1.99
C LEU A 1015 16.12 29.04 -0.57
N LYS A 1016 15.76 30.23 -0.09
CA LYS A 1016 15.06 30.42 1.19
C LYS A 1016 13.65 30.97 0.94
N PRO A 1017 12.61 30.41 1.58
CA PRO A 1017 11.26 30.98 1.58
C PRO A 1017 11.24 32.48 1.86
N ARG A 1018 10.38 33.21 1.16
CA ARG A 1018 10.20 34.66 1.31
C ARG A 1018 8.75 34.93 1.63
N ILE A 1019 8.51 35.38 2.86
CA ILE A 1019 7.20 35.46 3.47
C ILE A 1019 7.09 36.81 4.19
N GLN A 1020 5.94 37.46 4.06
CA GLN A 1020 5.56 38.63 4.85
C GLN A 1020 4.18 38.40 5.47
N THR A 1021 3.90 39.04 6.60
CA THR A 1021 2.61 38.89 7.29
C THR A 1021 1.79 40.17 7.23
N ALA A 1022 0.63 40.09 6.60
CA ALA A 1022 -0.42 41.10 6.72
C ALA A 1022 -1.18 40.88 8.04
N SER A 1023 -1.40 41.94 8.80
CA SER A 1023 -2.15 41.91 10.06
C SER A 1023 -3.40 42.78 9.95
N ILE A 1024 -4.58 42.19 10.14
CA ILE A 1024 -5.87 42.88 10.05
C ILE A 1024 -6.54 42.86 11.43
N ASP A 1025 -6.84 44.02 11.98
CA ASP A 1025 -7.56 44.15 13.24
C ASP A 1025 -9.00 43.65 13.08
N TRP A 1026 -9.33 42.54 13.73
CA TRP A 1026 -10.64 41.91 13.63
C TRP A 1026 -10.93 41.04 14.85
N SER A 1027 -12.20 40.90 15.22
CA SER A 1027 -12.60 40.04 16.34
C SER A 1027 -13.28 38.79 15.83
N LEU A 1028 -12.63 37.63 16.00
CA LEU A 1028 -13.20 36.33 15.64
C LEU A 1028 -14.53 36.09 16.37
N PRO A 1029 -15.64 35.86 15.64
CA PRO A 1029 -16.93 35.51 16.24
C PRO A 1029 -16.85 34.29 17.16
N LYS A 1030 -17.68 34.27 18.20
CA LYS A 1030 -17.76 33.13 19.13
C LYS A 1030 -18.24 31.83 18.48
N SER A 1031 -18.81 31.88 17.28
CA SER A 1031 -19.18 30.71 16.49
C SER A 1031 -18.00 30.05 15.77
N GLY A 1032 -16.83 30.71 15.73
CA GLY A 1032 -15.87 30.48 14.65
C GLY A 1032 -16.30 31.22 13.38
N CYS A 1033 -15.45 31.20 12.37
CA CYS A 1033 -15.70 31.84 11.08
C CYS A 1033 -14.93 31.13 9.99
N ASP A 1034 -15.57 30.91 8.84
CA ASP A 1034 -14.84 30.62 7.61
C ASP A 1034 -14.29 31.95 7.07
N VAL A 1035 -12.96 32.02 6.90
CA VAL A 1035 -12.28 33.24 6.47
C VAL A 1035 -11.65 33.00 5.11
N HIS A 1036 -12.06 33.80 4.14
CA HIS A 1036 -11.51 33.82 2.79
C HIS A 1036 -10.54 34.99 2.67
N VAL A 1037 -9.39 34.76 2.05
CA VAL A 1037 -8.36 35.77 1.84
C VAL A 1037 -8.05 35.85 0.35
N LEU A 1038 -7.99 37.08 -0.15
CA LEU A 1038 -7.65 37.42 -1.53
C LEU A 1038 -6.40 38.29 -1.52
N ILE A 1039 -5.42 37.91 -2.31
CA ILE A 1039 -4.24 38.69 -2.66
C ILE A 1039 -4.49 39.36 -4.00
N ASP A 1040 -4.06 40.61 -4.11
CA ASP A 1040 -4.21 41.43 -5.30
C ASP A 1040 -5.62 41.38 -5.95
N PRO A 1041 -6.69 41.63 -5.19
CA PRO A 1041 -8.07 41.47 -5.69
C PRO A 1041 -8.44 42.42 -6.83
N ASN A 1042 -7.57 43.38 -7.16
CA ASN A 1042 -7.76 44.32 -8.26
C ASN A 1042 -6.83 44.03 -9.46
N ASP A 1043 -6.12 42.90 -9.48
CA ASP A 1043 -5.20 42.49 -10.56
C ASP A 1043 -4.18 43.60 -10.91
N THR A 1044 -3.52 44.16 -9.89
CA THR A 1044 -2.53 45.25 -10.06
C THR A 1044 -1.12 44.72 -10.32
N ILE A 1045 -0.81 43.50 -9.89
CA ILE A 1045 0.47 42.84 -10.09
C ILE A 1045 0.49 42.24 -11.49
N LYS A 1046 1.26 42.86 -12.39
CA LYS A 1046 1.30 42.45 -13.80
C LYS A 1046 2.31 41.35 -14.05
N ASN A 1047 1.88 40.36 -14.83
CA ASN A 1047 2.70 39.22 -15.29
C ASN A 1047 3.18 38.31 -14.15
N GLU A 1048 2.34 38.06 -13.15
CA GLU A 1048 2.58 36.98 -12.19
C GLU A 1048 2.45 35.59 -12.85
N ILE A 1049 3.09 34.56 -12.28
CA ILE A 1049 3.11 33.21 -12.87
C ILE A 1049 1.71 32.60 -12.89
N THR A 1050 0.91 32.83 -11.86
CA THR A 1050 -0.49 32.42 -11.81
C THR A 1050 -1.28 33.27 -10.83
N THR A 1051 -2.58 33.42 -11.09
CA THR A 1051 -3.54 34.02 -10.14
C THR A 1051 -4.21 32.96 -9.28
N PHE A 1052 -3.97 31.66 -9.53
CA PHE A 1052 -4.69 30.57 -8.86
C PHE A 1052 -4.39 30.46 -7.37
N ASN A 1053 -3.21 30.90 -6.96
CA ASN A 1053 -2.72 30.94 -5.59
C ASN A 1053 -2.95 32.30 -4.92
N ASN A 1054 -3.68 33.23 -5.56
CA ASN A 1054 -4.04 34.51 -4.97
C ASN A 1054 -5.23 34.42 -4.01
N GLN A 1055 -5.79 33.23 -3.79
CA GLN A 1055 -6.88 33.05 -2.85
C GLN A 1055 -6.72 31.76 -2.04
N ALA A 1056 -7.13 31.83 -0.77
CA ALA A 1056 -7.25 30.68 0.12
C ALA A 1056 -8.34 30.95 1.16
N HIS A 1057 -8.86 29.89 1.77
CA HIS A 1057 -9.76 30.01 2.90
C HIS A 1057 -9.40 29.03 4.02
N ALA A 1058 -9.76 29.41 5.24
CA ALA A 1058 -9.58 28.58 6.41
C ALA A 1058 -10.73 28.74 7.40
N LEU A 1059 -11.19 27.61 7.94
CA LEU A 1059 -12.16 27.62 9.04
C LEU A 1059 -11.44 27.91 10.36
N LEU A 1060 -11.58 29.15 10.86
CA LEU A 1060 -11.03 29.54 12.14
C LEU A 1060 -11.94 29.06 13.28
N PRO A 1061 -11.44 28.17 14.17
CA PRO A 1061 -12.28 27.48 15.13
C PRO A 1061 -12.79 28.41 16.24
N LYS A 1062 -13.92 28.02 16.84
CA LYS A 1062 -14.47 28.67 18.04
C LYS A 1062 -13.41 28.75 19.15
N LYS A 1063 -13.30 29.92 19.80
CA LYS A 1063 -12.46 30.13 20.99
C LYS A 1063 -12.90 29.20 22.14
N GLU A 1064 -12.41 27.97 22.17
CA GLU A 1064 -12.41 27.13 23.37
C GLU A 1064 -11.12 27.41 24.16
N LYS A 1065 -11.24 27.57 25.48
CA LYS A 1065 -10.04 27.58 26.34
C LYS A 1065 -9.26 26.29 26.06
N PRO A 1066 -7.93 26.33 25.93
CA PRO A 1066 -7.17 25.10 25.78
C PRO A 1066 -7.48 24.23 27.00
N LYS A 1067 -8.17 23.11 26.77
CA LYS A 1067 -8.10 22.02 27.73
C LYS A 1067 -6.62 21.60 27.71
N PRO A 1068 -5.95 21.46 28.87
CA PRO A 1068 -4.61 20.88 28.88
C PRO A 1068 -4.71 19.59 28.07
N ARG A 1069 -3.76 19.34 27.15
CA ARG A 1069 -3.65 18.08 26.41
C ARG A 1069 -3.76 16.94 27.43
N GLN A 1070 -4.96 16.40 27.60
CA GLN A 1070 -5.11 15.05 28.08
C GLN A 1070 -4.62 14.24 26.90
N LEU A 1071 -3.42 13.69 27.04
CA LEU A 1071 -3.11 12.43 26.38
C LEU A 1071 -4.36 11.58 26.55
N ILE A 1072 -5.06 11.32 25.44
CA ILE A 1072 -6.15 10.35 25.44
C ILE A 1072 -5.46 9.06 25.85
N LYS A 1073 -5.57 8.74 27.14
CA LYS A 1073 -5.15 7.44 27.60
C LYS A 1073 -6.07 6.44 26.88
N PRO A 1074 -5.55 5.29 26.41
CA PRO A 1074 -6.33 4.29 25.66
C PRO A 1074 -7.63 3.82 26.35
N GLU A 1075 -7.81 4.20 27.60
CA GLU A 1075 -8.90 3.91 28.51
C GLU A 1075 -10.17 4.74 28.26
N GLU A 1076 -10.12 5.89 27.56
CA GLU A 1076 -11.30 6.74 27.30
C GLU A 1076 -12.08 6.40 26.01
N MET A 1077 -11.57 5.51 25.14
CA MET A 1077 -12.33 4.97 24.01
C MET A 1077 -13.27 3.81 24.41
N ILE A 1078 -13.21 3.36 25.66
CA ILE A 1078 -13.94 2.17 26.11
C ILE A 1078 -14.86 2.56 27.27
N ASN A 1079 -16.07 2.97 26.90
CA ASN A 1079 -17.29 3.05 27.71
C ASN A 1079 -17.54 4.34 28.51
N ALA A 1080 -18.28 5.23 27.85
CA ALA A 1080 -19.50 5.75 28.46
C ALA A 1080 -20.35 4.57 29.00
N GLY A 1081 -20.27 4.36 30.32
CA GLY A 1081 -21.34 3.76 31.13
C GLY A 1081 -21.11 2.34 31.68
N GLY A 1082 -20.51 2.23 32.87
CA GLY A 1082 -20.66 1.03 33.70
C GLY A 1082 -19.69 0.88 34.87
N ARG A 1083 -19.89 1.65 35.95
CA ARG A 1083 -19.10 1.72 37.20
C ARG A 1083 -18.95 0.37 37.93
N GLY A 1084 -17.81 0.14 38.60
CA GLY A 1084 -17.72 -0.92 39.62
C GLY A 1084 -16.36 -1.31 40.22
N ARG A 1085 -15.58 -0.34 40.72
CA ARG A 1085 -14.58 -0.40 41.84
C ARG A 1085 -13.96 -1.75 42.33
N ARG A 1086 -12.62 -1.65 42.53
CA ARG A 1086 -11.73 -2.25 43.56
C ARG A 1086 -11.36 -3.72 43.32
N ARG A 1087 -10.09 -4.14 43.34
CA ARG A 1087 -8.88 -3.62 44.02
C ARG A 1087 -7.65 -3.90 43.17
#